data_AF-A0A7K4AEL6-F1
#
_entry.id   AF-A0A7K4AEL6-F1
#
_cell.length_a   1.000
_cell.length_b   1.000
_cell.length_c   1.000
_cell.angle_alpha   90.00
_cell.angle_beta   90.00
_cell.angle_gamma   90.00
#
_symmetry.space_group_name_H-M   'P 1'
#
loop_
_entity.id
_entity.type
_entity.pdbx_description
1 polymer ?
#
loop_
_entity_poly.entity_id
_entity_poly.type
_entity_poly.pdbx_seq_one_letter_code
_entity_poly.pdbx_strand_id
1 'polypeptide(L)'
;MKKTMNAKKNKFKNSNFLSSFLLVTILAVIMSLSLLGAANVYGVSNEWSGGKASGFNGGNGTATNPYLISTGEELAYFAAQVNGGVSYAGQYIELGQDILLNKMNANGTFVSGSPRAFTSIGSAAKPFQGIFEGNGFEIIGLYKVQAYAENQGLFGYAGTNSQIKNIKISGSMAGDGKAGVVAGYTNGLITGCEVNCPVTVAWTSYHGGITGYAGADSVISNCTVLSSVEGTDNVGGIVGYTQGKVTACESSSTLTGQNRVGGIAGYAAGAGSEISNCRFTGTVKDVNGSYTGGIAGQVEGSITGCTVDGAIKSKNSYVGGIAGYAAGVASKIIDCTVVATVSTSGGGSFAGGVAGQADGLISGCFADVHVSAPNDNIGGIAGYAAGAASVIIDCSVAGTIEAIAGQGYVGGVAGKTDGLITYCSSECSVIGTGQHFVGGIVGHASTGSEVNNSSSSGDITGTGKVGGIAGYTDGDIKICINSGNVNGGGSGYTGGIAGETGNNSTVSNSFNGGAVSGGGLGNIGGIVGHAASGTIVHHNLNKGTVGGNTPTGSIIGNSIDKDNVWQNYYYDYPGAPGGCNGGDIWRDDGAVPIGDLTWEEIRDLLNEDNEDGDNIWNQDMDDGGVPKPGEGGEGGDPDSALKIN
;
A
#
# COMPACT_ATOMS: atom_id res chain seq x y z
N MET A 1 13.65 2.40 67.63
CA MET A 1 13.87 1.34 66.61
C MET A 1 13.07 1.71 65.37
N LYS A 2 13.75 2.08 64.26
CA LYS A 2 13.68 1.44 62.92
C LYS A 2 12.23 1.25 62.41
N LYS A 3 11.77 1.78 61.28
CA LYS A 3 12.40 2.21 60.02
C LYS A 3 11.41 3.12 59.28
N THR A 4 11.87 4.27 58.82
CA THR A 4 11.25 5.08 57.75
C THR A 4 12.33 5.20 56.68
N MET A 5 12.12 4.62 55.49
CA MET A 5 12.84 4.88 54.22
C MET A 5 12.59 3.73 53.25
N ASN A 6 11.76 3.95 52.22
CA ASN A 6 12.00 3.59 50.81
C ASN A 6 10.70 3.67 50.01
N ALA A 7 10.38 4.87 49.53
CA ALA A 7 9.45 5.07 48.41
C ALA A 7 9.85 6.35 47.66
N LYS A 8 11.05 6.34 47.07
CA LYS A 8 11.48 7.26 46.02
C LYS A 8 12.47 6.53 45.13
N LYS A 9 11.99 6.11 43.95
CA LYS A 9 12.71 5.95 42.66
C LYS A 9 11.97 4.90 41.81
N ASN A 10 10.99 5.35 41.01
CA ASN A 10 10.67 4.80 39.69
C ASN A 10 9.56 5.61 38.95
N LYS A 11 9.51 6.92 39.18
CA LYS A 11 8.90 7.88 38.24
C LYS A 11 9.96 8.91 37.94
N PHE A 12 10.77 8.67 36.90
CA PHE A 12 11.67 9.60 36.20
C PHE A 12 12.70 8.75 35.43
N LYS A 13 12.30 8.14 34.31
CA LYS A 13 13.24 7.53 33.34
C LYS A 13 12.82 7.58 31.86
N ASN A 14 11.77 8.36 31.52
CA ASN A 14 11.39 8.58 30.10
C ASN A 14 11.61 10.02 29.59
N SER A 15 12.23 10.91 30.38
CA SER A 15 12.54 12.29 29.92
C SER A 15 13.91 12.44 29.26
N ASN A 16 14.80 11.44 29.36
CA ASN A 16 16.16 11.56 28.83
C ASN A 16 16.31 11.06 27.40
N PHE A 17 15.36 10.24 26.90
CA PHE A 17 15.39 9.74 25.52
C PHE A 17 14.97 10.83 24.52
N LEU A 18 13.93 11.61 24.82
CA LEU A 18 13.54 12.76 23.99
C LEU A 18 14.58 13.90 24.03
N SER A 19 15.19 14.17 25.19
CA SER A 19 16.19 15.25 25.28
C SER A 19 17.49 14.93 24.55
N SER A 20 17.91 13.66 24.54
CA SER A 20 19.12 13.23 23.83
C SER A 20 18.92 13.20 22.32
N PHE A 21 17.72 12.85 21.85
CA PHE A 21 17.38 12.87 20.42
C PHE A 21 17.26 14.31 19.89
N LEU A 22 16.72 15.22 20.70
CA LEU A 22 16.64 16.64 20.38
C LEU A 22 18.01 17.33 20.44
N LEU A 23 18.90 16.96 21.38
CA LEU A 23 20.26 17.50 21.45
C LEU A 23 21.15 17.00 20.31
N VAL A 24 21.02 15.73 19.89
CA VAL A 24 21.79 15.15 18.78
C VAL A 24 21.36 15.72 17.44
N THR A 25 20.07 15.97 17.24
CA THR A 25 19.56 16.66 16.04
C THR A 25 19.97 18.14 16.02
N ILE A 26 19.95 18.84 17.15
CA ILE A 26 20.42 20.23 17.25
C ILE A 26 21.95 20.33 17.08
N LEU A 27 22.74 19.40 17.62
CA LEU A 27 24.20 19.37 17.39
C LEU A 27 24.59 18.94 15.98
N ALA A 28 23.81 18.08 15.32
CA ALA A 28 24.01 17.74 13.90
C ALA A 28 23.67 18.94 12.99
N VAL A 29 22.64 19.71 13.33
CA VAL A 29 22.28 20.97 12.64
C VAL A 29 23.28 22.09 12.92
N ILE A 30 23.85 22.17 14.13
CA ILE A 30 24.88 23.17 14.46
C ILE A 30 26.25 22.79 13.91
N MET A 31 26.61 21.49 13.85
CA MET A 31 27.82 21.03 13.17
C MET A 31 27.72 21.21 11.65
N SER A 32 26.55 20.98 11.04
CA SER A 32 26.33 21.30 9.63
C SER A 32 26.31 22.81 9.36
N LEU A 33 25.84 23.64 10.31
CA LEU A 33 25.95 25.11 10.23
C LEU A 33 27.39 25.62 10.44
N SER A 34 28.22 24.94 11.25
CA SER A 34 29.60 25.38 11.55
C SER A 34 30.62 25.08 10.44
N LEU A 35 30.20 24.37 9.38
CA LEU A 35 30.96 24.18 8.13
C LEU A 35 30.57 25.19 7.03
N LEU A 36 29.63 26.13 7.28
CA LEU A 36 29.38 27.30 6.41
C LEU A 36 30.45 28.41 6.57
N GLY A 37 31.70 28.02 6.82
CA GLY A 37 32.86 28.91 6.87
C GLY A 37 33.44 29.21 5.50
N ALA A 38 32.61 29.59 4.52
CA ALA A 38 32.93 30.35 3.31
C ALA A 38 31.69 30.33 2.40
N ALA A 39 30.72 31.21 2.65
CA ALA A 39 29.67 31.49 1.68
C ALA A 39 30.31 32.17 0.46
N ASN A 40 30.78 31.37 -0.50
CA ASN A 40 30.86 31.85 -1.87
C ASN A 40 29.42 32.14 -2.29
N VAL A 41 29.13 33.39 -2.59
CA VAL A 41 27.87 33.78 -3.23
C VAL A 41 27.92 33.18 -4.63
N TYR A 42 27.45 31.94 -4.79
CA TYR A 42 27.28 31.34 -6.11
C TYR A 42 26.21 32.16 -6.84
N GLY A 43 26.59 32.75 -7.96
CA GLY A 43 25.71 33.60 -8.76
C GLY A 43 24.91 32.76 -9.76
N VAL A 44 23.74 33.24 -10.14
CA VAL A 44 23.03 32.67 -11.30
C VAL A 44 23.76 33.13 -12.58
N SER A 45 24.00 32.21 -13.51
CA SER A 45 24.62 32.55 -14.80
C SER A 45 23.79 33.57 -15.58
N ASN A 46 24.41 34.22 -16.57
CA ASN A 46 23.63 34.94 -17.59
C ASN A 46 22.66 33.98 -18.30
N GLU A 47 21.53 34.52 -18.76
CA GLU A 47 20.55 33.74 -19.52
C GLU A 47 21.18 33.21 -20.82
N TRP A 48 21.02 31.91 -21.05
CA TRP A 48 21.58 31.21 -22.20
C TRP A 48 21.10 31.83 -23.52
N SER A 49 22.06 32.09 -24.41
CA SER A 49 21.79 32.66 -25.73
C SER A 49 21.16 31.67 -26.72
N GLY A 50 21.21 30.37 -26.43
CA GLY A 50 20.97 29.30 -27.41
C GLY A 50 22.25 28.81 -28.12
N GLY A 51 23.38 29.49 -27.87
CA GLY A 51 24.70 29.13 -28.42
C GLY A 51 25.43 28.04 -27.64
N LYS A 52 26.65 27.71 -28.06
CA LYS A 52 27.56 26.82 -27.34
C LYS A 52 28.92 27.47 -27.15
N ALA A 53 29.60 27.13 -26.06
CA ALA A 53 30.98 27.54 -25.82
C ALA A 53 31.96 26.80 -26.74
N SER A 54 33.21 27.24 -26.77
CA SER A 54 34.31 26.54 -27.46
C SER A 54 34.88 25.37 -26.65
N GLY A 55 34.66 25.36 -25.34
CA GLY A 55 35.14 24.37 -24.38
C GLY A 55 34.58 24.63 -22.98
N PHE A 56 34.98 23.80 -22.02
CA PHE A 56 34.70 24.03 -20.60
C PHE A 56 35.51 25.21 -20.05
N ASN A 57 35.02 25.81 -18.97
CA ASN A 57 35.70 26.91 -18.26
C ASN A 57 36.96 26.44 -17.47
N GLY A 58 37.17 25.13 -17.39
CA GLY A 58 38.32 24.53 -16.72
C GLY A 58 38.14 23.02 -16.52
N GLY A 59 39.12 22.40 -15.88
CA GLY A 59 39.10 20.97 -15.59
C GLY A 59 39.77 20.09 -16.64
N ASN A 60 40.14 18.88 -16.22
CA ASN A 60 40.63 17.83 -17.10
C ASN A 60 39.84 16.51 -16.95
N GLY A 61 38.69 16.56 -16.27
CA GLY A 61 37.79 15.42 -16.10
C GLY A 61 38.24 14.40 -15.05
N THR A 62 39.25 14.72 -14.23
CA THR A 62 39.67 13.84 -13.11
C THR A 62 38.88 14.19 -11.84
N ALA A 63 38.83 13.26 -10.88
CA ALA A 63 38.12 13.47 -9.61
C ALA A 63 38.58 14.72 -8.83
N THR A 64 39.86 15.08 -8.93
CA THR A 64 40.43 16.27 -8.27
C THR A 64 40.40 17.52 -9.13
N ASN A 65 40.04 17.41 -10.41
CA ASN A 65 39.99 18.52 -11.36
C ASN A 65 38.91 18.25 -12.43
N PRO A 66 37.62 18.24 -12.03
CA PRO A 66 36.49 17.92 -12.89
C PRO A 66 36.30 18.99 -13.97
N TYR A 67 35.68 18.63 -15.09
CA TYR A 67 35.24 19.64 -16.07
C TYR A 67 34.17 20.53 -15.46
N LEU A 68 34.38 21.85 -15.50
CA LEU A 68 33.48 22.82 -14.86
C LEU A 68 32.49 23.40 -15.87
N ILE A 69 31.21 23.41 -15.49
CA ILE A 69 30.10 24.06 -16.21
C ILE A 69 29.55 25.20 -15.33
N SER A 70 29.65 26.43 -15.81
CA SER A 70 29.20 27.66 -15.14
C SER A 70 28.26 28.49 -16.01
N THR A 71 28.03 28.12 -17.27
CA THR A 71 27.11 28.84 -18.19
C THR A 71 26.25 27.88 -19.01
N GLY A 72 25.14 28.39 -19.55
CA GLY A 72 24.29 27.63 -20.49
C GLY A 72 25.03 27.23 -21.77
N GLU A 73 25.96 28.08 -22.24
CA GLU A 73 26.81 27.82 -23.41
C GLU A 73 27.76 26.63 -23.17
N GLU A 74 28.33 26.49 -21.96
CA GLU A 74 29.18 25.36 -21.58
C GLU A 74 28.38 24.07 -21.43
N LEU A 75 27.17 24.15 -20.84
CA LEU A 75 26.26 23.02 -20.76
C LEU A 75 25.85 22.53 -22.18
N ALA A 76 25.58 23.45 -23.09
CA ALA A 76 25.30 23.13 -24.49
C ALA A 76 26.52 22.55 -25.23
N TYR A 77 27.73 23.01 -24.91
CA TYR A 77 28.97 22.41 -25.42
C TYR A 77 29.11 20.96 -24.95
N PHE A 78 28.89 20.69 -23.66
CA PHE A 78 28.91 19.34 -23.09
C PHE A 78 27.92 18.41 -23.80
N ALA A 79 26.67 18.85 -23.96
CA ALA A 79 25.65 18.11 -24.71
C ALA A 79 26.11 17.79 -26.13
N ALA A 80 26.72 18.76 -26.84
CA ALA A 80 27.25 18.55 -28.18
C ALA A 80 28.42 17.55 -28.23
N GLN A 81 29.29 17.50 -27.22
CA GLN A 81 30.38 16.52 -27.15
C GLN A 81 29.84 15.09 -26.96
N VAL A 82 28.89 14.89 -26.04
CA VAL A 82 28.25 13.58 -25.84
C VAL A 82 27.53 13.13 -27.11
N ASN A 83 26.72 14.01 -27.70
CA ASN A 83 26.03 13.75 -28.97
C ASN A 83 27.00 13.62 -30.16
N GLY A 84 28.24 14.08 -30.01
CA GLY A 84 29.35 13.85 -30.94
C GLY A 84 29.92 12.43 -30.84
N GLY A 85 29.88 11.81 -29.66
CA GLY A 85 30.39 10.46 -29.39
C GLY A 85 31.37 10.38 -28.22
N VAL A 86 31.63 11.49 -27.52
CA VAL A 86 32.48 11.51 -26.33
C VAL A 86 31.65 11.04 -25.14
N SER A 87 31.86 9.79 -24.69
CA SER A 87 31.03 9.19 -23.63
C SER A 87 31.29 9.75 -22.23
N TYR A 88 32.47 10.34 -22.00
CA TYR A 88 33.00 10.75 -20.69
C TYR A 88 33.10 9.59 -19.67
N ALA A 89 33.22 8.34 -20.12
CA ALA A 89 33.35 7.20 -19.22
C ALA A 89 34.47 7.41 -18.19
N GLY A 90 34.12 7.32 -16.89
CA GLY A 90 35.03 7.51 -15.76
C GLY A 90 35.52 8.95 -15.52
N GLN A 91 35.01 9.93 -16.28
CA GLN A 91 35.39 11.34 -16.15
C GLN A 91 34.34 12.12 -15.33
N TYR A 92 34.80 13.17 -14.65
CA TYR A 92 34.02 14.00 -13.74
C TYR A 92 33.65 15.34 -14.39
N ILE A 93 32.37 15.70 -14.29
CA ILE A 93 31.78 16.95 -14.76
C ILE A 93 30.99 17.55 -13.60
N GLU A 94 31.19 18.83 -13.32
CA GLU A 94 30.58 19.52 -12.19
C GLU A 94 29.93 20.84 -12.58
N LEU A 95 28.78 21.14 -11.98
CA LEU A 95 28.24 22.49 -11.98
C LEU A 95 29.02 23.37 -10.98
N GLY A 96 29.40 24.57 -11.44
CA GLY A 96 30.09 25.58 -10.62
C GLY A 96 29.18 26.64 -10.02
N GLN A 97 27.95 26.75 -10.53
CA GLN A 97 26.92 27.69 -10.08
C GLN A 97 25.56 27.36 -10.73
N ASP A 98 24.50 28.08 -10.39
CA ASP A 98 23.19 27.94 -11.05
C ASP A 98 23.24 28.36 -12.53
N ILE A 99 22.60 27.57 -13.39
CA ILE A 99 22.60 27.75 -14.85
C ILE A 99 21.23 28.21 -15.32
N LEU A 100 21.16 29.45 -15.84
CA LEU A 100 19.91 30.02 -16.36
C LEU A 100 19.75 29.73 -17.86
N LEU A 101 18.87 28.79 -18.22
CA LEU A 101 18.53 28.49 -19.62
C LEU A 101 17.42 29.40 -20.16
N ASN A 102 16.36 29.58 -19.38
CA ASN A 102 15.25 30.48 -19.70
C ASN A 102 14.73 31.14 -18.43
N LYS A 103 14.32 32.41 -18.50
CA LYS A 103 13.67 33.07 -17.36
C LYS A 103 12.28 32.49 -17.05
N MET A 104 11.99 32.34 -15.76
CA MET A 104 10.74 31.81 -15.22
C MET A 104 9.98 32.87 -14.42
N ASN A 105 8.66 32.86 -14.50
CA ASN A 105 7.75 33.58 -13.63
C ASN A 105 7.57 32.83 -12.30
N ALA A 106 7.13 33.53 -11.26
CA ALA A 106 6.82 32.92 -9.95
C ALA A 106 5.73 31.83 -9.99
N ASN A 107 4.88 31.84 -11.03
CA ASN A 107 3.83 30.83 -11.24
C ASN A 107 4.30 29.59 -12.03
N GLY A 108 5.60 29.43 -12.27
CA GLY A 108 6.17 28.27 -12.96
C GLY A 108 6.07 28.31 -14.50
N THR A 109 5.62 29.42 -15.08
CA THR A 109 5.60 29.61 -16.55
C THR A 109 6.84 30.36 -17.04
N PHE A 110 7.20 30.24 -18.32
CA PHE A 110 8.29 31.03 -18.90
C PHE A 110 7.92 32.51 -19.03
N VAL A 111 8.90 33.39 -18.83
CA VAL A 111 8.75 34.84 -19.10
C VAL A 111 8.58 35.10 -20.61
N SER A 112 9.34 34.36 -21.43
CA SER A 112 9.22 34.40 -22.89
C SER A 112 8.08 33.51 -23.36
N GLY A 113 7.25 34.00 -24.29
CA GLY A 113 6.27 33.17 -25.01
C GLY A 113 6.89 32.20 -26.03
N SER A 114 8.21 32.23 -26.19
CA SER A 114 8.97 31.31 -27.05
C SER A 114 10.28 30.92 -26.35
N PRO A 115 10.20 30.07 -25.30
CA PRO A 115 11.39 29.60 -24.58
C PRO A 115 12.31 28.78 -25.49
N ARG A 116 13.62 28.84 -25.23
CA ARG A 116 14.64 28.13 -26.02
C ARG A 116 14.68 26.67 -25.60
N ALA A 117 14.48 25.78 -26.56
CA ALA A 117 14.56 24.34 -26.33
C ALA A 117 16.02 23.88 -26.13
N PHE A 118 16.27 23.11 -25.08
CA PHE A 118 17.58 22.53 -24.82
C PHE A 118 17.75 21.19 -25.56
N THR A 119 18.95 20.92 -26.11
CA THR A 119 19.25 19.62 -26.74
C THR A 119 19.70 18.62 -25.69
N SER A 120 19.08 17.44 -25.63
CA SER A 120 19.36 16.47 -24.57
C SER A 120 20.80 15.96 -24.65
N ILE A 121 21.37 15.64 -23.49
CA ILE A 121 22.70 15.06 -23.38
C ILE A 121 22.60 13.55 -23.61
N GLY A 122 23.21 13.08 -24.69
CA GLY A 122 23.27 11.67 -25.03
C GLY A 122 22.06 11.12 -25.78
N SER A 123 22.29 10.06 -26.53
CA SER A 123 21.28 9.27 -27.26
C SER A 123 21.58 7.78 -27.12
N ALA A 124 20.67 6.90 -27.54
CA ALA A 124 20.88 5.45 -27.48
C ALA A 124 22.18 5.00 -28.19
N ALA A 125 22.55 5.66 -29.30
CA ALA A 125 23.78 5.38 -30.02
C ALA A 125 25.03 5.99 -29.36
N LYS A 126 24.86 7.03 -28.54
CA LYS A 126 25.94 7.82 -27.94
C LYS A 126 25.57 8.16 -26.49
N PRO A 127 25.56 7.16 -25.61
CA PRO A 127 25.12 7.33 -24.23
C PRO A 127 26.14 8.16 -23.43
N PHE A 128 25.63 8.98 -22.50
CA PHE A 128 26.48 9.51 -21.45
C PHE A 128 26.90 8.38 -20.50
N GLN A 129 28.17 8.32 -20.12
CA GLN A 129 28.73 7.28 -19.25
C GLN A 129 29.66 7.84 -18.16
N GLY A 130 29.69 9.17 -17.99
CA GLY A 130 30.53 9.83 -17.00
C GLY A 130 29.83 10.06 -15.66
N ILE A 131 30.47 10.88 -14.83
CA ILE A 131 29.99 11.31 -13.52
C ILE A 131 29.64 12.79 -13.63
N PHE A 132 28.35 13.11 -13.55
CA PHE A 132 27.82 14.46 -13.53
C PHE A 132 27.37 14.80 -12.11
N GLU A 133 27.96 15.84 -11.53
CA GLU A 133 27.72 16.28 -10.17
C GLU A 133 27.18 17.72 -10.17
N GLY A 134 25.94 17.87 -9.72
CA GLY A 134 25.26 19.16 -9.69
C GLY A 134 25.67 20.05 -8.53
N ASN A 135 26.34 19.49 -7.49
CA ASN A 135 26.77 20.25 -6.30
C ASN A 135 25.63 21.00 -5.58
N GLY A 136 24.38 20.59 -5.79
CA GLY A 136 23.18 21.26 -5.28
C GLY A 136 22.72 22.49 -6.09
N PHE A 137 23.42 22.84 -7.17
CA PHE A 137 23.04 23.93 -8.07
C PHE A 137 21.85 23.57 -8.95
N GLU A 138 21.17 24.63 -9.42
CA GLU A 138 19.97 24.53 -10.22
C GLU A 138 20.22 24.80 -11.70
N ILE A 139 19.62 23.98 -12.56
CA ILE A 139 19.39 24.30 -13.97
C ILE A 139 17.99 24.89 -14.09
N ILE A 140 17.94 26.19 -14.35
CA ILE A 140 16.72 27.00 -14.30
C ILE A 140 16.14 27.18 -15.70
N GLY A 141 14.83 26.93 -15.83
CA GLY A 141 14.09 27.15 -17.06
C GLY A 141 14.43 26.14 -18.15
N LEU A 142 14.62 24.87 -17.78
CA LEU A 142 14.71 23.79 -18.76
C LEU A 142 13.41 23.75 -19.58
N TYR A 143 13.53 23.91 -20.89
CA TYR A 143 12.43 23.76 -21.82
C TYR A 143 12.77 22.70 -22.86
N LYS A 144 11.82 21.78 -23.08
CA LYS A 144 11.97 20.70 -24.04
C LYS A 144 10.64 20.40 -24.71
N VAL A 145 10.60 20.58 -26.03
CA VAL A 145 9.48 20.20 -26.89
C VAL A 145 10.07 19.64 -28.17
N GLN A 146 10.31 18.33 -28.19
CA GLN A 146 10.66 17.64 -29.42
C GLN A 146 9.65 16.56 -29.68
N ALA A 147 8.69 16.85 -30.55
CA ALA A 147 7.73 15.88 -31.04
C ALA A 147 8.47 14.68 -31.67
N TYR A 148 7.97 13.47 -31.43
CA TYR A 148 8.46 12.21 -31.98
C TYR A 148 9.89 11.79 -31.61
N ALA A 149 10.51 12.39 -30.59
CA ALA A 149 11.80 11.93 -30.11
C ALA A 149 11.64 11.03 -28.87
N GLU A 150 12.30 9.87 -28.88
CA GLU A 150 11.99 8.77 -27.97
C GLU A 150 12.44 8.95 -26.51
N ASN A 151 13.52 9.69 -26.24
CA ASN A 151 14.06 9.86 -24.89
C ASN A 151 14.27 11.35 -24.59
N GLN A 152 13.54 11.86 -23.60
CA GLN A 152 13.45 13.29 -23.28
C GLN A 152 13.84 13.56 -21.83
N GLY A 153 14.65 14.60 -21.65
CA GLY A 153 15.22 15.00 -20.37
C GLY A 153 16.43 15.90 -20.57
N LEU A 154 17.01 16.38 -19.48
CA LEU A 154 18.34 17.00 -19.53
C LEU A 154 19.34 16.01 -20.15
N PHE A 155 19.31 14.76 -19.69
CA PHE A 155 19.95 13.62 -20.32
C PHE A 155 18.93 12.87 -21.18
N GLY A 156 19.23 12.69 -22.45
CA GLY A 156 18.39 11.85 -23.32
C GLY A 156 18.61 10.39 -22.97
N TYR A 157 19.88 9.99 -22.85
CA TYR A 157 20.24 8.61 -22.57
C TYR A 157 21.49 8.53 -21.69
N ALA A 158 21.32 8.01 -20.48
CA ALA A 158 22.37 7.75 -19.51
C ALA A 158 22.66 6.24 -19.45
N GLY A 159 23.87 5.82 -19.83
CA GLY A 159 24.26 4.41 -19.92
C GLY A 159 24.60 3.79 -18.56
N THR A 160 24.97 2.51 -18.55
CA THR A 160 25.21 1.73 -17.32
C THR A 160 26.25 2.34 -16.37
N ASN A 161 27.31 2.96 -16.92
CA ASN A 161 28.37 3.57 -16.11
C ASN A 161 28.07 5.00 -15.66
N SER A 162 26.92 5.56 -16.07
CA SER A 162 26.59 6.94 -15.76
C SER A 162 26.26 7.13 -14.27
N GLN A 163 26.66 8.28 -13.74
CA GLN A 163 26.24 8.75 -12.42
C GLN A 163 25.80 10.21 -12.56
N ILE A 164 24.55 10.50 -12.21
CA ILE A 164 23.99 11.86 -12.22
C ILE A 164 23.56 12.18 -10.80
N LYS A 165 24.16 13.21 -10.20
CA LYS A 165 24.09 13.46 -8.76
C LYS A 165 23.73 14.90 -8.44
N ASN A 166 22.98 15.11 -7.35
CA ASN A 166 22.76 16.38 -6.65
C ASN A 166 22.45 17.58 -7.54
N ILE A 167 21.54 17.42 -8.49
CA ILE A 167 21.10 18.49 -9.40
C ILE A 167 19.68 18.92 -9.07
N LYS A 168 19.43 20.24 -9.08
CA LYS A 168 18.08 20.80 -9.06
C LYS A 168 17.66 21.22 -10.46
N ILE A 169 16.42 21.01 -10.84
CA ILE A 169 15.91 21.43 -12.16
C ILE A 169 14.52 22.05 -12.02
N SER A 170 14.37 23.27 -12.55
CA SER A 170 13.08 23.90 -12.79
C SER A 170 12.85 24.21 -14.27
N GLY A 171 11.58 24.30 -14.67
CA GLY A 171 11.22 24.55 -16.05
C GLY A 171 9.85 24.00 -16.40
N SER A 172 9.69 23.58 -17.65
CA SER A 172 8.53 22.80 -18.10
C SER A 172 8.94 21.92 -19.27
N MET A 173 8.55 20.65 -19.19
CA MET A 173 8.80 19.65 -20.21
C MET A 173 7.51 19.27 -20.94
N ALA A 174 7.54 19.36 -22.26
CA ALA A 174 6.56 18.75 -23.14
C ALA A 174 7.25 17.67 -24.01
N GLY A 175 7.70 16.60 -23.37
CA GLY A 175 8.39 15.48 -24.02
C GLY A 175 7.44 14.41 -24.57
N ASP A 176 7.68 13.97 -25.80
CA ASP A 176 7.10 12.75 -26.38
C ASP A 176 7.94 11.52 -25.95
N GLY A 177 7.40 10.31 -26.02
CA GLY A 177 8.10 9.07 -25.65
C GLY A 177 8.49 8.99 -24.16
N LYS A 178 9.67 8.40 -23.89
CA LYS A 178 10.21 8.23 -22.52
C LYS A 178 10.66 9.58 -21.98
N ALA A 179 9.82 10.20 -21.16
CA ALA A 179 10.03 11.54 -20.65
C ALA A 179 10.38 11.52 -19.16
N GLY A 180 11.52 12.11 -18.81
CA GLY A 180 11.83 12.46 -17.43
C GLY A 180 12.84 13.59 -17.31
N VAL A 181 12.64 14.47 -16.31
CA VAL A 181 13.33 15.77 -16.25
C VAL A 181 14.84 15.62 -16.18
N VAL A 182 15.32 14.68 -15.37
CA VAL A 182 16.75 14.37 -15.29
C VAL A 182 17.16 13.52 -16.49
N ALA A 183 16.44 12.42 -16.76
CA ALA A 183 16.77 11.52 -17.85
C ALA A 183 15.54 10.96 -18.60
N GLY A 184 15.61 10.83 -19.92
CA GLY A 184 14.62 10.05 -20.66
C GLY A 184 14.78 8.55 -20.41
N TYR A 185 16.02 8.07 -20.55
CA TYR A 185 16.43 6.71 -20.22
C TYR A 185 17.65 6.70 -19.31
N THR A 186 17.66 5.81 -18.31
CA THR A 186 18.86 5.47 -17.53
C THR A 186 19.04 3.97 -17.37
N ASN A 187 20.29 3.50 -17.38
CA ASN A 187 20.68 2.20 -16.82
C ASN A 187 21.78 2.35 -15.76
N GLY A 188 22.04 3.58 -15.30
CA GLY A 188 23.05 3.91 -14.30
C GLY A 188 22.45 4.48 -13.02
N LEU A 189 23.24 5.27 -12.29
CA LEU A 189 22.86 5.89 -11.02
C LEU A 189 22.29 7.31 -11.24
N ILE A 190 21.13 7.58 -10.67
CA ILE A 190 20.61 8.94 -10.46
C ILE A 190 20.34 9.13 -8.98
N THR A 191 20.94 10.15 -8.35
CA THR A 191 20.71 10.36 -6.91
C THR A 191 20.80 11.81 -6.43
N GLY A 192 20.05 12.15 -5.38
CA GLY A 192 20.09 13.48 -4.76
C GLY A 192 19.44 14.58 -5.62
N CYS A 193 18.65 14.21 -6.63
CA CYS A 193 18.10 15.16 -7.58
C CYS A 193 16.75 15.72 -7.12
N GLU A 194 16.52 17.02 -7.32
CA GLU A 194 15.25 17.69 -7.01
C GLU A 194 14.65 18.28 -8.28
N VAL A 195 13.38 17.99 -8.55
CA VAL A 195 12.69 18.41 -9.77
C VAL A 195 11.42 19.19 -9.45
N ASN A 196 11.37 20.42 -9.96
CA ASN A 196 10.19 21.28 -10.01
C ASN A 196 9.95 21.76 -11.45
N CYS A 197 9.68 20.79 -12.34
CA CYS A 197 9.55 20.98 -13.77
C CYS A 197 8.40 20.10 -14.27
N PRO A 198 7.18 20.65 -14.45
CA PRO A 198 6.02 19.87 -14.88
C PRO A 198 6.24 19.14 -16.20
N VAL A 199 5.79 17.89 -16.27
CA VAL A 199 5.76 17.07 -17.49
C VAL A 199 4.32 17.02 -18.00
N THR A 200 4.00 17.71 -19.11
CA THR A 200 2.61 18.06 -19.47
C THR A 200 2.15 17.55 -20.84
N VAL A 201 2.65 16.40 -21.32
CA VAL A 201 2.20 15.84 -22.62
C VAL A 201 1.18 14.74 -22.40
N ALA A 202 -0.07 15.05 -22.70
CA ALA A 202 -1.08 14.02 -22.92
C ALA A 202 -0.72 13.22 -24.18
N TRP A 203 -0.98 11.91 -24.19
CA TRP A 203 -0.91 10.98 -25.33
C TRP A 203 0.32 10.07 -25.46
N THR A 204 1.33 10.17 -24.58
CA THR A 204 2.57 9.36 -24.67
C THR A 204 2.80 8.52 -23.42
N SER A 205 3.68 7.53 -23.51
CA SER A 205 3.91 6.53 -22.44
C SER A 205 5.28 6.68 -21.81
N TYR A 206 5.47 6.17 -20.59
CA TYR A 206 6.75 6.17 -19.84
C TYR A 206 7.15 7.56 -19.34
N HIS A 207 6.29 8.17 -18.54
CA HIS A 207 6.53 9.49 -17.99
C HIS A 207 6.90 9.40 -16.52
N GLY A 208 8.03 9.97 -16.15
CA GLY A 208 8.47 10.10 -14.76
C GLY A 208 8.99 11.50 -14.47
N GLY A 209 8.84 12.00 -13.25
CA GLY A 209 9.42 13.30 -12.88
C GLY A 209 10.95 13.29 -12.96
N ILE A 210 11.61 12.21 -12.51
CA ILE A 210 13.07 12.03 -12.64
C ILE A 210 13.41 11.34 -13.94
N THR A 211 12.76 10.21 -14.24
CA THR A 211 13.13 9.37 -15.39
C THR A 211 11.94 8.74 -16.10
N GLY A 212 11.94 8.75 -17.43
CA GLY A 212 10.91 8.04 -18.20
C GLY A 212 11.03 6.52 -18.09
N TYR A 213 12.22 5.99 -18.40
CA TYR A 213 12.52 4.56 -18.38
C TYR A 213 13.85 4.25 -17.67
N ALA A 214 13.82 3.32 -16.71
CA ALA A 214 14.96 2.87 -15.95
C ALA A 214 15.22 1.36 -16.17
N GLY A 215 16.37 1.01 -16.71
CA GLY A 215 16.75 -0.39 -17.01
C GLY A 215 17.09 -1.21 -15.77
N ALA A 216 17.40 -2.49 -15.95
CA ALA A 216 17.60 -3.44 -14.85
C ALA A 216 18.76 -3.07 -13.91
N ASP A 217 19.83 -2.45 -14.41
CA ASP A 217 20.99 -2.05 -13.60
C ASP A 217 20.82 -0.66 -12.96
N SER A 218 19.69 0.02 -13.25
CA SER A 218 19.47 1.38 -12.76
C SER A 218 19.26 1.44 -11.26
N VAL A 219 19.73 2.53 -10.67
CA VAL A 219 19.46 2.90 -9.28
C VAL A 219 19.02 4.36 -9.26
N ILE A 220 17.79 4.62 -8.86
CA ILE A 220 17.25 5.96 -8.62
C ILE A 220 17.08 6.11 -7.12
N SER A 221 17.76 7.07 -6.49
CA SER A 221 17.72 7.18 -5.02
C SER A 221 17.81 8.59 -4.48
N ASN A 222 17.16 8.86 -3.33
CA ASN A 222 17.22 10.18 -2.68
C ASN A 222 16.80 11.32 -3.63
N CYS A 223 15.79 11.08 -4.46
CA CYS A 223 15.29 12.07 -5.42
C CYS A 223 13.91 12.59 -5.00
N THR A 224 13.65 13.86 -5.28
CA THR A 224 12.40 14.53 -4.93
C THR A 224 11.74 15.14 -6.17
N VAL A 225 10.43 14.92 -6.34
CA VAL A 225 9.62 15.54 -7.41
C VAL A 225 8.47 16.32 -6.79
N LEU A 226 8.41 17.61 -7.13
CA LEU A 226 7.46 18.58 -6.59
C LEU A 226 6.41 19.05 -7.62
N SER A 227 6.62 18.75 -8.89
CA SER A 227 5.79 19.19 -10.01
C SER A 227 4.84 18.11 -10.51
N SER A 228 3.83 18.50 -11.32
CA SER A 228 2.91 17.53 -11.92
C SER A 228 3.57 16.66 -12.99
N VAL A 229 3.06 15.44 -13.13
CA VAL A 229 3.43 14.52 -14.22
C VAL A 229 2.15 14.02 -14.86
N GLU A 230 2.03 14.26 -16.17
CA GLU A 230 0.90 13.86 -17.00
C GLU A 230 1.40 12.94 -18.10
N GLY A 231 0.67 11.86 -18.38
CA GLY A 231 0.96 10.94 -19.48
C GLY A 231 -0.24 10.05 -19.82
N THR A 232 -0.02 9.00 -20.61
CA THR A 232 -1.05 8.01 -20.97
C THR A 232 -0.84 6.69 -20.24
N ASP A 233 0.30 6.02 -20.46
CA ASP A 233 0.61 4.71 -19.88
C ASP A 233 1.97 4.74 -19.17
N ASN A 234 2.08 4.02 -18.05
CA ASN A 234 3.28 3.98 -17.21
C ASN A 234 3.68 5.41 -16.75
N VAL A 235 2.85 6.00 -15.90
CA VAL A 235 3.05 7.35 -15.36
C VAL A 235 3.46 7.23 -13.90
N GLY A 236 4.69 7.66 -13.59
CA GLY A 236 5.23 7.70 -12.24
C GLY A 236 5.54 9.12 -11.79
N GLY A 237 5.40 9.41 -10.50
CA GLY A 237 5.93 10.68 -9.98
C GLY A 237 7.46 10.74 -10.07
N ILE A 238 8.15 9.62 -9.83
CA ILE A 238 9.62 9.52 -9.96
C ILE A 238 10.01 8.89 -11.29
N VAL A 239 9.47 7.70 -11.61
CA VAL A 239 9.85 6.92 -12.77
C VAL A 239 8.65 6.35 -13.53
N GLY A 240 8.60 6.51 -14.85
CA GLY A 240 7.50 5.92 -15.63
C GLY A 240 7.52 4.39 -15.60
N TYR A 241 8.66 3.81 -15.99
CA TYR A 241 8.90 2.36 -16.00
C TYR A 241 10.27 2.04 -15.42
N THR A 242 10.35 1.03 -14.55
CA THR A 242 11.61 0.57 -13.96
C THR A 242 11.71 -0.96 -13.96
N GLN A 243 12.91 -1.46 -14.27
CA GLN A 243 13.33 -2.84 -13.97
C GLN A 243 14.38 -2.89 -12.84
N GLY A 244 14.89 -1.72 -12.44
CA GLY A 244 15.93 -1.59 -11.43
C GLY A 244 15.37 -1.18 -10.08
N LYS A 245 16.18 -0.43 -9.31
CA LYS A 245 15.87 -0.04 -7.94
C LYS A 245 15.45 1.43 -7.84
N VAL A 246 14.39 1.69 -7.09
CA VAL A 246 13.96 3.04 -6.70
C VAL A 246 13.91 3.10 -5.19
N THR A 247 14.75 3.92 -4.55
CA THR A 247 14.87 3.89 -3.09
C THR A 247 14.98 5.26 -2.44
N ALA A 248 14.34 5.46 -1.29
CA ALA A 248 14.39 6.74 -0.56
C ALA A 248 13.99 7.96 -1.42
N CYS A 249 13.00 7.79 -2.31
CA CYS A 249 12.52 8.86 -3.17
C CYS A 249 11.19 9.43 -2.65
N GLU A 250 10.97 10.72 -2.91
CA GLU A 250 9.77 11.43 -2.47
C GLU A 250 9.06 12.11 -3.64
N SER A 251 7.74 11.94 -3.71
CA SER A 251 6.92 12.62 -4.70
C SER A 251 5.71 13.26 -4.06
N SER A 252 5.56 14.57 -4.26
CA SER A 252 4.35 15.33 -3.91
C SER A 252 3.57 15.72 -5.17
N SER A 253 3.82 15.05 -6.29
CA SER A 253 3.27 15.40 -7.60
C SER A 253 1.75 15.22 -7.67
N THR A 254 1.09 16.07 -8.46
CA THR A 254 -0.24 15.73 -9.01
C THR A 254 -0.06 14.90 -10.27
N LEU A 255 -0.66 13.71 -10.29
CA LEU A 255 -0.55 12.74 -11.37
C LEU A 255 -1.85 12.60 -12.15
N THR A 256 -1.73 12.65 -13.48
CA THR A 256 -2.83 12.33 -14.40
C THR A 256 -2.33 11.30 -15.41
N GLY A 257 -3.08 10.21 -15.59
CA GLY A 257 -2.73 9.15 -16.53
C GLY A 257 -3.95 8.35 -17.00
N GLN A 258 -3.74 7.42 -17.93
CA GLN A 258 -4.77 6.45 -18.34
C GLN A 258 -4.52 5.07 -17.76
N ASN A 259 -3.32 4.49 -17.91
CA ASN A 259 -3.01 3.15 -17.40
C ASN A 259 -1.71 3.17 -16.58
N ARG A 260 -1.62 2.31 -15.56
CA ARG A 260 -0.43 2.12 -14.72
C ARG A 260 0.11 3.45 -14.20
N VAL A 261 -0.64 4.03 -13.28
CA VAL A 261 -0.30 5.32 -12.65
C VAL A 261 0.10 5.07 -11.20
N GLY A 262 1.31 5.51 -10.83
CA GLY A 262 1.84 5.38 -9.47
C GLY A 262 2.54 6.64 -8.97
N GLY A 263 2.38 6.97 -7.69
CA GLY A 263 3.04 8.13 -7.08
C GLY A 263 4.57 8.12 -7.19
N ILE A 264 5.17 6.93 -7.25
CA ILE A 264 6.61 6.73 -7.44
C ILE A 264 6.88 6.14 -8.82
N ALA A 265 6.29 4.97 -9.12
CA ALA A 265 6.51 4.25 -10.37
C ALA A 265 5.21 3.98 -11.13
N GLY A 266 5.18 4.20 -12.44
CA GLY A 266 4.05 3.70 -13.24
C GLY A 266 4.03 2.17 -13.26
N TYR A 267 5.14 1.57 -13.68
CA TYR A 267 5.33 0.12 -13.71
C TYR A 267 6.72 -0.29 -13.21
N ALA A 268 6.75 -1.14 -12.18
CA ALA A 268 7.94 -1.86 -11.73
C ALA A 268 7.92 -3.30 -12.27
N ALA A 269 8.69 -3.53 -13.32
CA ALA A 269 8.63 -4.72 -14.15
C ALA A 269 9.73 -5.74 -13.82
N GLY A 270 9.35 -7.02 -13.83
CA GLY A 270 10.22 -8.14 -13.47
C GLY A 270 10.38 -8.32 -11.97
N ALA A 271 10.58 -9.59 -11.57
CA ALA A 271 10.76 -9.98 -10.17
C ALA A 271 11.99 -9.36 -9.48
N GLY A 272 12.95 -8.82 -10.26
CA GLY A 272 14.12 -8.12 -9.74
C GLY A 272 13.90 -6.63 -9.46
N SER A 273 12.74 -6.06 -9.84
CA SER A 273 12.42 -4.66 -9.55
C SER A 273 12.17 -4.45 -8.06
N GLU A 274 12.65 -3.32 -7.53
CA GLU A 274 12.56 -2.99 -6.11
C GLU A 274 12.18 -1.52 -5.93
N ILE A 275 11.13 -1.27 -5.15
CA ILE A 275 10.80 0.07 -4.64
C ILE A 275 10.87 0.03 -3.12
N SER A 276 11.78 0.79 -2.52
CA SER A 276 11.99 0.74 -1.07
C SER A 276 12.06 2.13 -0.42
N ASN A 277 11.49 2.26 0.78
CA ASN A 277 11.60 3.48 1.61
C ASN A 277 11.16 4.77 0.88
N CYS A 278 10.18 4.68 -0.04
CA CYS A 278 9.72 5.83 -0.80
C CYS A 278 8.45 6.42 -0.17
N ARG A 279 8.25 7.73 -0.38
CA ARG A 279 7.08 8.45 0.13
C ARG A 279 6.31 9.15 -0.98
N PHE A 280 5.00 8.94 -1.02
CA PHE A 280 4.10 9.72 -1.86
C PHE A 280 3.13 10.55 -1.00
N THR A 281 3.11 11.86 -1.21
CA THR A 281 2.17 12.78 -0.53
C THR A 281 1.28 13.57 -1.49
N GLY A 282 1.27 13.16 -2.76
CA GLY A 282 0.59 13.87 -3.83
C GLY A 282 -0.87 13.45 -4.02
N THR A 283 -1.36 13.68 -5.23
CA THR A 283 -2.70 13.24 -5.64
C THR A 283 -2.63 12.51 -6.97
N VAL A 284 -3.26 11.34 -7.05
CA VAL A 284 -3.53 10.65 -8.31
C VAL A 284 -4.97 10.90 -8.72
N LYS A 285 -5.19 11.45 -9.92
CA LYS A 285 -6.49 11.99 -10.32
C LYS A 285 -7.09 11.28 -11.53
N ASP A 286 -8.35 10.85 -11.37
CA ASP A 286 -9.30 10.52 -12.44
C ASP A 286 -8.75 9.59 -13.53
N VAL A 287 -7.93 8.60 -13.13
CA VAL A 287 -7.30 7.64 -14.05
C VAL A 287 -8.40 6.85 -14.78
N ASN A 288 -8.39 6.90 -16.12
CA ASN A 288 -9.49 6.34 -16.93
C ASN A 288 -9.36 4.83 -17.21
N GLY A 289 -8.14 4.30 -17.21
CA GLY A 289 -7.82 2.90 -17.44
C GLY A 289 -7.42 2.20 -16.14
N SER A 290 -6.74 1.06 -16.27
CA SER A 290 -6.48 0.15 -15.14
C SER A 290 -5.15 0.43 -14.45
N TYR A 291 -5.05 -0.05 -13.21
CA TYR A 291 -3.83 -0.07 -12.39
C TYR A 291 -3.44 1.32 -11.89
N THR A 292 -3.95 1.66 -10.72
CA THR A 292 -3.68 2.92 -10.03
C THR A 292 -3.18 2.62 -8.61
N GLY A 293 -1.99 3.10 -8.26
CA GLY A 293 -1.44 2.99 -6.91
C GLY A 293 -0.85 4.29 -6.40
N GLY A 294 -0.71 4.43 -5.08
CA GLY A 294 0.01 5.56 -4.49
C GLY A 294 1.53 5.41 -4.60
N ILE A 295 2.07 4.20 -4.70
CA ILE A 295 3.49 3.94 -4.97
C ILE A 295 3.67 3.45 -6.42
N ALA A 296 3.01 2.35 -6.78
CA ALA A 296 3.14 1.73 -8.09
C ALA A 296 1.78 1.52 -8.78
N GLY A 297 1.68 1.81 -10.08
CA GLY A 297 0.52 1.36 -10.84
C GLY A 297 0.46 -0.17 -10.88
N GLN A 298 1.54 -0.79 -11.34
CA GLN A 298 1.75 -2.24 -11.32
C GLN A 298 3.16 -2.58 -10.80
N VAL A 299 3.30 -3.67 -10.07
CA VAL A 299 4.59 -4.22 -9.61
C VAL A 299 4.64 -5.74 -9.79
N GLU A 300 5.74 -6.25 -10.37
CA GLU A 300 6.04 -7.69 -10.44
C GLU A 300 7.15 -8.12 -9.45
N GLY A 301 7.88 -7.14 -8.91
CA GLY A 301 8.92 -7.33 -7.90
C GLY A 301 8.43 -6.98 -6.50
N SER A 302 9.18 -6.16 -5.77
CA SER A 302 8.91 -5.84 -4.36
C SER A 302 8.68 -4.35 -4.10
N ILE A 303 7.77 -4.08 -3.15
CA ILE A 303 7.59 -2.77 -2.51
C ILE A 303 7.78 -2.95 -1.00
N THR A 304 8.72 -2.22 -0.41
CA THR A 304 9.06 -2.37 1.03
C THR A 304 9.20 -1.04 1.74
N GLY A 305 8.65 -0.91 2.95
CA GLY A 305 8.89 0.26 3.80
C GLY A 305 8.37 1.59 3.22
N CYS A 306 7.40 1.54 2.29
CA CYS A 306 6.92 2.73 1.61
C CYS A 306 5.73 3.37 2.33
N THR A 307 5.60 4.69 2.21
CA THR A 307 4.53 5.46 2.86
C THR A 307 3.71 6.23 1.84
N VAL A 308 2.39 6.18 1.99
CA VAL A 308 1.45 6.98 1.20
C VAL A 308 0.60 7.83 2.12
N ASP A 309 0.59 9.13 1.87
CA ASP A 309 -0.14 10.15 2.63
C ASP A 309 -0.79 11.12 1.64
N GLY A 310 -1.82 10.65 0.92
CA GLY A 310 -2.35 11.35 -0.26
C GLY A 310 -3.72 10.86 -0.69
N ALA A 311 -4.18 11.36 -1.84
CA ALA A 311 -5.49 11.00 -2.40
C ALA A 311 -5.34 10.23 -3.71
N ILE A 312 -5.99 9.07 -3.80
CA ILE A 312 -5.91 8.16 -4.95
C ILE A 312 -7.30 7.99 -5.53
N LYS A 313 -7.49 8.53 -6.73
CA LYS A 313 -8.78 8.53 -7.43
C LYS A 313 -8.63 7.92 -8.82
N SER A 314 -9.42 6.89 -9.08
CA SER A 314 -9.53 6.25 -10.39
C SER A 314 -10.99 6.23 -10.85
N LYS A 315 -11.21 6.04 -12.14
CA LYS A 315 -12.53 5.81 -12.74
C LYS A 315 -12.72 4.36 -13.16
N ASN A 316 -11.76 3.49 -12.85
CA ASN A 316 -11.72 2.10 -13.31
C ASN A 316 -11.13 1.16 -12.24
N SER A 317 -10.78 -0.06 -12.64
CA SER A 317 -10.35 -1.16 -11.79
C SER A 317 -8.86 -1.12 -11.39
N TYR A 318 -8.51 -1.98 -10.43
CA TYR A 318 -7.19 -2.18 -9.83
C TYR A 318 -6.65 -0.91 -9.16
N VAL A 319 -7.26 -0.53 -8.04
CA VAL A 319 -6.94 0.69 -7.30
C VAL A 319 -6.44 0.33 -5.92
N GLY A 320 -5.20 0.68 -5.60
CA GLY A 320 -4.58 0.41 -4.31
C GLY A 320 -3.95 1.66 -3.68
N GLY A 321 -3.83 1.69 -2.36
CA GLY A 321 -3.03 2.73 -1.68
C GLY A 321 -1.55 2.64 -2.02
N ILE A 322 -0.98 1.43 -2.06
CA ILE A 322 0.42 1.18 -2.47
C ILE A 322 0.48 0.78 -3.94
N ALA A 323 -0.22 -0.29 -4.34
CA ALA A 323 -0.13 -0.85 -5.68
C ALA A 323 -1.51 -1.04 -6.32
N GLY A 324 -1.68 -0.64 -7.58
CA GLY A 324 -2.88 -1.03 -8.31
C GLY A 324 -2.96 -2.55 -8.50
N TYR A 325 -1.86 -3.15 -8.92
CA TYR A 325 -1.72 -4.60 -9.08
C TYR A 325 -0.31 -5.09 -8.69
N ALA A 326 -0.25 -5.97 -7.70
CA ALA A 326 0.93 -6.77 -7.38
C ALA A 326 0.83 -8.11 -8.13
N ALA A 327 1.53 -8.18 -9.26
CA ALA A 327 1.35 -9.18 -10.29
C ALA A 327 2.30 -10.36 -10.14
N GLY A 328 1.74 -11.56 -10.17
CA GLY A 328 2.48 -12.82 -10.04
C GLY A 328 2.84 -13.18 -8.59
N VAL A 329 2.99 -14.48 -8.36
CA VAL A 329 3.22 -15.07 -7.04
C VAL A 329 4.53 -14.62 -6.37
N ALA A 330 5.48 -14.10 -7.15
CA ALA A 330 6.74 -13.56 -6.64
C ALA A 330 6.63 -12.11 -6.15
N SER A 331 5.51 -11.43 -6.42
CA SER A 331 5.31 -10.04 -5.99
C SER A 331 5.17 -9.94 -4.47
N LYS A 332 5.72 -8.86 -3.91
CA LYS A 332 5.73 -8.62 -2.45
C LYS A 332 5.41 -7.17 -2.11
N ILE A 333 4.51 -6.96 -1.15
CA ILE A 333 4.30 -5.67 -0.48
C ILE A 333 4.53 -5.87 1.01
N ILE A 334 5.55 -5.21 1.56
CA ILE A 334 6.04 -5.48 2.92
C ILE A 334 6.20 -4.18 3.69
N ASP A 335 5.77 -4.14 4.95
CA ASP A 335 6.01 -3.04 5.90
C ASP A 335 5.61 -1.66 5.36
N CYS A 336 4.53 -1.60 4.58
CA CYS A 336 4.05 -0.37 3.98
C CYS A 336 2.99 0.30 4.86
N THR A 337 2.99 1.63 4.86
CA THR A 337 2.03 2.47 5.59
C THR A 337 1.17 3.27 4.61
N VAL A 338 -0.15 3.19 4.76
CA VAL A 338 -1.10 3.98 3.97
C VAL A 338 -1.98 4.80 4.90
N VAL A 339 -1.95 6.12 4.72
CA VAL A 339 -2.88 7.08 5.34
C VAL A 339 -3.53 7.86 4.20
N ALA A 340 -4.58 7.31 3.61
CA ALA A 340 -5.08 7.80 2.33
C ALA A 340 -6.57 7.59 2.13
N THR A 341 -7.14 8.41 1.24
CA THR A 341 -8.43 8.11 0.60
C THR A 341 -8.16 7.36 -0.70
N VAL A 342 -8.76 6.19 -0.85
CA VAL A 342 -8.73 5.37 -2.06
C VAL A 342 -10.15 5.27 -2.60
N SER A 343 -10.39 5.82 -3.79
CA SER A 343 -11.75 5.83 -4.36
C SER A 343 -11.77 5.51 -5.84
N THR A 344 -12.82 4.80 -6.25
CA THR A 344 -13.12 4.54 -7.66
C THR A 344 -14.58 4.86 -7.99
N SER A 345 -14.81 5.35 -9.22
CA SER A 345 -16.16 5.62 -9.74
C SER A 345 -16.60 4.68 -10.86
N GLY A 346 -15.77 3.70 -11.24
CA GLY A 346 -16.05 2.71 -12.28
C GLY A 346 -16.73 1.46 -11.74
N GLY A 347 -17.28 0.60 -12.61
CA GLY A 347 -17.82 -0.72 -12.23
C GLY A 347 -16.88 -1.85 -12.65
N GLY A 348 -16.68 -2.86 -11.79
CA GLY A 348 -15.77 -4.00 -12.02
C GLY A 348 -14.35 -3.80 -11.45
N SER A 349 -14.20 -2.88 -10.50
CA SER A 349 -13.01 -2.54 -9.75
C SER A 349 -12.60 -3.56 -8.68
N PHE A 350 -11.30 -3.75 -8.54
CA PHE A 350 -10.70 -4.18 -7.28
C PHE A 350 -10.18 -2.94 -6.58
N ALA A 351 -10.63 -2.68 -5.36
CA ALA A 351 -10.24 -1.52 -4.56
C ALA A 351 -9.67 -1.97 -3.22
N GLY A 352 -8.41 -1.64 -2.95
CA GLY A 352 -7.72 -1.95 -1.71
C GLY A 352 -7.09 -0.74 -1.06
N GLY A 353 -7.06 -0.68 0.28
CA GLY A 353 -6.24 0.32 0.95
C GLY A 353 -4.74 0.10 0.75
N VAL A 354 -4.26 -1.12 0.48
CA VAL A 354 -2.86 -1.40 0.10
C VAL A 354 -2.75 -1.80 -1.37
N ALA A 355 -3.50 -2.81 -1.82
CA ALA A 355 -3.43 -3.33 -3.18
C ALA A 355 -4.81 -3.46 -3.82
N GLY A 356 -4.99 -3.03 -5.07
CA GLY A 356 -6.21 -3.35 -5.82
C GLY A 356 -6.35 -4.87 -5.96
N GLN A 357 -5.35 -5.51 -6.56
CA GLN A 357 -5.18 -6.97 -6.58
C GLN A 357 -3.75 -7.34 -6.16
N ALA A 358 -3.61 -8.48 -5.48
CA ALA A 358 -2.32 -9.10 -5.19
C ALA A 358 -2.35 -10.61 -5.44
N ASP A 359 -1.39 -11.10 -6.22
CA ASP A 359 -1.22 -12.54 -6.49
C ASP A 359 -0.19 -13.20 -5.56
N GLY A 360 0.65 -12.38 -4.93
CA GLY A 360 1.76 -12.80 -4.06
C GLY A 360 1.52 -12.45 -2.59
N LEU A 361 2.57 -11.95 -1.93
CA LEU A 361 2.58 -11.67 -0.49
C LEU A 361 2.26 -10.21 -0.18
N ILE A 362 1.34 -9.98 0.76
CA ILE A 362 1.21 -8.73 1.51
C ILE A 362 1.51 -9.02 2.99
N SER A 363 2.48 -8.32 3.58
CA SER A 363 2.92 -8.59 4.96
C SER A 363 3.26 -7.30 5.72
N GLY A 364 2.95 -7.26 7.03
CA GLY A 364 3.40 -6.17 7.91
C GLY A 364 2.81 -4.80 7.58
N CYS A 365 1.74 -4.74 6.78
CA CYS A 365 1.21 -3.48 6.27
C CYS A 365 0.19 -2.86 7.24
N PHE A 366 0.27 -1.53 7.39
CA PHE A 366 -0.68 -0.73 8.16
C PHE A 366 -1.44 0.22 7.24
N ALA A 367 -2.78 0.19 7.30
CA ALA A 367 -3.65 1.05 6.50
C ALA A 367 -4.69 1.77 7.37
N ASP A 368 -4.56 3.09 7.50
CA ASP A 368 -5.61 3.97 8.03
C ASP A 368 -6.27 4.68 6.84
N VAL A 369 -7.40 4.14 6.39
CA VAL A 369 -7.92 4.43 5.05
C VAL A 369 -9.42 4.70 5.03
N HIS A 370 -9.83 5.54 4.08
CA HIS A 370 -11.19 5.52 3.57
C HIS A 370 -11.18 4.92 2.16
N VAL A 371 -11.76 3.73 2.01
CA VAL A 371 -11.91 3.05 0.72
C VAL A 371 -13.36 3.11 0.28
N SER A 372 -13.64 3.65 -0.91
CA SER A 372 -15.00 3.78 -1.44
C SER A 372 -15.11 3.36 -2.91
N ALA A 373 -16.03 2.43 -3.22
CA ALA A 373 -16.28 1.95 -4.58
C ALA A 373 -17.76 1.51 -4.79
N PRO A 374 -18.30 1.59 -6.03
CA PRO A 374 -19.71 1.37 -6.27
C PRO A 374 -20.15 -0.06 -6.68
N ASN A 375 -19.31 -1.05 -7.03
CA ASN A 375 -19.82 -2.37 -7.48
C ASN A 375 -18.81 -3.55 -7.37
N ASP A 376 -18.13 -3.79 -6.24
CA ASP A 376 -16.77 -4.33 -6.38
C ASP A 376 -16.26 -5.27 -5.27
N ASN A 377 -15.04 -5.80 -5.48
CA ASN A 377 -14.26 -6.39 -4.40
C ASN A 377 -13.48 -5.26 -3.71
N ILE A 378 -13.88 -4.95 -2.48
CA ILE A 378 -13.35 -3.85 -1.71
C ILE A 378 -12.73 -4.39 -0.42
N GLY A 379 -11.47 -4.05 -0.17
CA GLY A 379 -10.78 -4.37 1.06
C GLY A 379 -9.99 -3.19 1.61
N GLY A 380 -9.73 -3.19 2.91
CA GLY A 380 -8.80 -2.23 3.52
C GLY A 380 -7.33 -2.56 3.26
N ILE A 381 -7.00 -3.83 3.01
CA ILE A 381 -5.67 -4.24 2.53
C ILE A 381 -5.75 -4.55 1.03
N ALA A 382 -6.53 -5.55 0.63
CA ALA A 382 -6.61 -5.98 -0.78
C ALA A 382 -8.04 -5.94 -1.31
N GLY A 383 -8.25 -5.42 -2.53
CA GLY A 383 -9.52 -5.67 -3.22
C GLY A 383 -9.69 -7.16 -3.48
N TYR A 384 -8.67 -7.79 -4.06
CA TYR A 384 -8.63 -9.23 -4.32
C TYR A 384 -7.23 -9.82 -4.05
N ALA A 385 -7.16 -10.79 -3.15
CA ALA A 385 -6.02 -11.71 -3.02
C ALA A 385 -6.24 -12.91 -3.93
N ALA A 386 -5.55 -12.93 -5.09
CA ALA A 386 -5.88 -13.79 -6.21
C ALA A 386 -4.98 -15.02 -6.30
N GLY A 387 -5.59 -16.19 -6.47
CA GLY A 387 -4.90 -17.47 -6.55
C GLY A 387 -4.51 -18.07 -5.19
N ALA A 388 -4.40 -19.39 -5.15
CA ALA A 388 -4.13 -20.16 -3.93
C ALA A 388 -2.77 -19.88 -3.26
N ALA A 389 -1.84 -19.24 -3.98
CA ALA A 389 -0.54 -18.83 -3.46
C ALA A 389 -0.54 -17.42 -2.85
N SER A 390 -1.64 -16.68 -2.95
CA SER A 390 -1.75 -15.36 -2.35
C SER A 390 -1.78 -15.45 -0.82
N VAL A 391 -1.07 -14.55 -0.16
CA VAL A 391 -0.98 -14.50 1.32
C VAL A 391 -1.10 -13.06 1.78
N ILE A 392 -2.02 -12.81 2.72
CA ILE A 392 -2.06 -11.59 3.52
C ILE A 392 -1.77 -11.98 4.97
N ILE A 393 -0.70 -11.45 5.54
CA ILE A 393 -0.24 -11.81 6.88
C ILE A 393 0.18 -10.58 7.69
N ASP A 394 -0.12 -10.58 8.99
CA ASP A 394 0.36 -9.54 9.92
C ASP A 394 0.04 -8.11 9.44
N CYS A 395 -1.19 -7.93 8.94
CA CYS A 395 -1.66 -6.65 8.42
C CYS A 395 -2.75 -6.07 9.32
N SER A 396 -2.71 -4.76 9.49
CA SER A 396 -3.69 -4.03 10.30
C SER A 396 -4.34 -2.91 9.51
N VAL A 397 -5.65 -2.77 9.67
CA VAL A 397 -6.45 -1.79 8.95
C VAL A 397 -7.45 -1.10 9.86
N ALA A 398 -7.54 0.22 9.73
CA ALA A 398 -8.49 1.09 10.42
C ALA A 398 -9.15 2.07 9.42
N GLY A 399 -10.23 2.70 9.86
CA GLY A 399 -10.96 3.70 9.08
C GLY A 399 -12.31 3.19 8.58
N THR A 400 -12.64 3.44 7.31
CA THR A 400 -13.96 3.11 6.75
C THR A 400 -13.85 2.51 5.37
N ILE A 401 -14.46 1.33 5.20
CA ILE A 401 -14.57 0.62 3.93
C ILE A 401 -16.03 0.64 3.50
N GLU A 402 -16.33 1.28 2.36
CA GLU A 402 -17.70 1.56 1.94
C GLU A 402 -17.97 1.13 0.49
N ALA A 403 -18.90 0.18 0.32
CA ALA A 403 -19.52 -0.11 -0.96
C ALA A 403 -20.84 0.68 -1.11
N ILE A 404 -20.84 1.64 -2.03
CA ILE A 404 -21.89 2.67 -2.15
C ILE A 404 -23.05 2.28 -3.09
N ALA A 405 -22.94 1.19 -3.84
CA ALA A 405 -24.00 0.69 -4.72
C ALA A 405 -23.72 -0.78 -5.11
N GLY A 406 -24.64 -1.42 -5.82
CA GLY A 406 -24.31 -2.63 -6.58
C GLY A 406 -24.37 -3.96 -5.85
N GLN A 407 -23.54 -4.90 -6.33
CA GLN A 407 -23.28 -6.22 -5.78
C GLN A 407 -21.77 -6.48 -5.82
N GLY A 408 -21.23 -7.30 -4.92
CA GLY A 408 -19.80 -7.52 -4.78
C GLY A 408 -19.43 -8.00 -3.38
N TYR A 409 -18.14 -7.94 -3.06
CA TYR A 409 -17.59 -8.46 -1.82
C TYR A 409 -16.83 -7.36 -1.07
N VAL A 410 -17.16 -7.15 0.20
CA VAL A 410 -16.61 -6.07 1.01
C VAL A 410 -16.01 -6.69 2.26
N GLY A 411 -14.71 -6.54 2.45
CA GLY A 411 -14.02 -6.98 3.66
C GLY A 411 -13.27 -5.84 4.33
N GLY A 412 -13.07 -5.92 5.64
CA GLY A 412 -12.15 -5.00 6.29
C GLY A 412 -10.71 -5.21 5.83
N VAL A 413 -10.25 -6.46 5.67
CA VAL A 413 -8.93 -6.79 5.13
C VAL A 413 -8.99 -7.03 3.63
N ALA A 414 -9.83 -7.93 3.16
CA ALA A 414 -9.90 -8.29 1.74
C ALA A 414 -11.33 -8.35 1.21
N GLY A 415 -11.59 -7.80 0.01
CA GLY A 415 -12.88 -8.03 -0.64
C GLY A 415 -13.09 -9.52 -0.93
N LYS A 416 -12.10 -10.14 -1.58
CA LYS A 416 -12.08 -11.58 -1.87
C LYS A 416 -10.69 -12.17 -1.62
N THR A 417 -10.63 -13.42 -1.17
CA THR A 417 -9.39 -14.22 -1.15
C THR A 417 -9.59 -15.60 -1.79
N ASP A 418 -8.58 -16.06 -2.50
CA ASP A 418 -8.43 -17.47 -2.92
C ASP A 418 -7.32 -18.20 -2.14
N GLY A 419 -6.55 -17.48 -1.32
CA GLY A 419 -5.38 -17.99 -0.59
C GLY A 419 -5.52 -17.86 0.93
N LEU A 420 -4.45 -17.45 1.60
CA LEU A 420 -4.39 -17.36 3.06
C LEU A 420 -4.54 -15.92 3.55
N ILE A 421 -5.42 -15.70 4.54
CA ILE A 421 -5.41 -14.50 5.39
C ILE A 421 -5.13 -14.95 6.81
N THR A 422 -4.06 -14.44 7.42
CA THR A 422 -3.68 -14.84 8.78
C THR A 422 -3.08 -13.71 9.59
N TYR A 423 -3.25 -13.72 10.92
CA TYR A 423 -2.72 -12.67 11.81
C TYR A 423 -3.11 -11.24 11.41
N CYS A 424 -4.31 -11.06 10.85
CA CYS A 424 -4.77 -9.74 10.40
C CYS A 424 -5.78 -9.13 11.37
N SER A 425 -5.75 -7.82 11.54
CA SER A 425 -6.70 -7.08 12.38
C SER A 425 -7.42 -5.98 11.61
N SER A 426 -8.74 -5.93 11.73
CA SER A 426 -9.59 -4.89 11.15
C SER A 426 -10.35 -4.13 12.25
N GLU A 427 -10.04 -2.84 12.39
CA GLU A 427 -10.79 -1.89 13.22
C GLU A 427 -11.75 -1.03 12.38
N CYS A 428 -11.94 -1.41 11.11
CA CYS A 428 -12.72 -0.65 10.15
C CYS A 428 -14.22 -0.73 10.42
N SER A 429 -14.92 0.39 10.21
CA SER A 429 -16.34 0.33 9.91
C SER A 429 -16.52 -0.16 8.47
N VAL A 430 -17.20 -1.29 8.29
CA VAL A 430 -17.37 -1.94 6.97
C VAL A 430 -18.84 -1.87 6.54
N ILE A 431 -19.11 -1.18 5.43
CA ILE A 431 -20.47 -0.81 5.03
C ILE A 431 -20.75 -1.29 3.60
N GLY A 432 -21.82 -2.07 3.43
CA GLY A 432 -22.34 -2.49 2.12
C GLY A 432 -23.80 -2.11 1.91
N THR A 433 -24.06 -1.05 1.14
CA THR A 433 -25.41 -0.50 0.93
C THR A 433 -26.23 -1.24 -0.16
N GLY A 434 -25.55 -1.95 -1.06
CA GLY A 434 -26.15 -2.86 -2.05
C GLY A 434 -26.28 -4.31 -1.54
N GLN A 435 -26.55 -5.26 -2.46
CA GLN A 435 -26.61 -6.71 -2.14
C GLN A 435 -25.20 -7.31 -2.06
N HIS A 436 -24.32 -6.71 -1.25
CA HIS A 436 -22.95 -7.17 -1.06
C HIS A 436 -22.84 -8.27 -0.01
N PHE A 437 -21.79 -9.09 -0.14
CA PHE A 437 -21.33 -9.93 0.96
C PHE A 437 -20.30 -9.16 1.76
N VAL A 438 -20.60 -8.91 3.03
CA VAL A 438 -19.85 -7.99 3.89
C VAL A 438 -19.26 -8.77 5.04
N GLY A 439 -17.93 -8.74 5.19
CA GLY A 439 -17.21 -9.33 6.31
C GLY A 439 -16.31 -8.32 7.01
N GLY A 440 -16.11 -8.47 8.31
CA GLY A 440 -15.14 -7.65 9.03
C GLY A 440 -13.68 -7.93 8.63
N ILE A 441 -13.36 -9.15 8.18
CA ILE A 441 -12.07 -9.51 7.59
C ILE A 441 -12.19 -9.68 6.08
N VAL A 442 -13.11 -10.54 5.61
CA VAL A 442 -13.21 -10.90 4.19
C VAL A 442 -14.64 -10.87 3.68
N GLY A 443 -14.88 -10.30 2.49
CA GLY A 443 -16.20 -10.39 1.86
C GLY A 443 -16.53 -11.81 1.38
N HIS A 444 -15.60 -12.42 0.63
CA HIS A 444 -15.68 -13.81 0.17
C HIS A 444 -14.36 -14.57 0.34
N ALA A 445 -14.37 -15.64 1.15
CA ALA A 445 -13.32 -16.65 1.20
C ALA A 445 -13.67 -17.80 0.23
N SER A 446 -12.84 -18.04 -0.78
CA SER A 446 -13.13 -19.03 -1.83
C SER A 446 -12.79 -20.46 -1.43
N THR A 447 -13.16 -21.42 -2.28
CA THR A 447 -12.83 -22.83 -2.07
C THR A 447 -11.32 -23.04 -1.93
N GLY A 448 -10.92 -23.72 -0.86
CA GLY A 448 -9.52 -23.99 -0.56
C GLY A 448 -8.75 -22.81 0.03
N SER A 449 -9.40 -21.66 0.25
CA SER A 449 -8.83 -20.56 1.02
C SER A 449 -8.95 -20.81 2.52
N GLU A 450 -8.12 -20.12 3.30
CA GLU A 450 -8.15 -20.18 4.76
C GLU A 450 -8.05 -18.76 5.33
N VAL A 451 -8.93 -18.45 6.28
CA VAL A 451 -8.84 -17.26 7.11
C VAL A 451 -8.67 -17.70 8.55
N ASN A 452 -7.50 -17.40 9.14
CA ASN A 452 -7.23 -17.80 10.50
C ASN A 452 -6.56 -16.72 11.34
N ASN A 453 -6.55 -16.89 12.67
CA ASN A 453 -5.84 -16.03 13.62
C ASN A 453 -6.09 -14.53 13.39
N SER A 454 -7.30 -14.15 13.00
CA SER A 454 -7.62 -12.79 12.54
C SER A 454 -8.80 -12.21 13.31
N SER A 455 -8.80 -10.89 13.51
CA SER A 455 -9.77 -10.21 14.37
C SER A 455 -10.45 -9.01 13.73
N SER A 456 -11.76 -8.90 13.87
CA SER A 456 -12.54 -7.71 13.51
C SER A 456 -13.14 -7.05 14.75
N SER A 457 -13.00 -5.73 14.89
CA SER A 457 -13.53 -4.96 16.03
C SER A 457 -14.40 -3.77 15.64
N GLY A 458 -14.36 -3.31 14.39
CA GLY A 458 -15.23 -2.23 13.90
C GLY A 458 -16.63 -2.72 13.54
N ASP A 459 -17.60 -1.81 13.47
CA ASP A 459 -18.99 -2.14 13.15
C ASP A 459 -19.16 -2.56 11.67
N ILE A 460 -19.87 -3.67 11.46
CA ILE A 460 -20.15 -4.27 10.14
C ILE A 460 -21.62 -4.08 9.80
N THR A 461 -21.92 -3.48 8.65
CA THR A 461 -23.29 -3.24 8.19
C THR A 461 -23.46 -3.63 6.72
N GLY A 462 -24.49 -4.42 6.40
CA GLY A 462 -24.75 -4.85 5.03
C GLY A 462 -26.19 -5.25 4.73
N THR A 463 -26.60 -5.29 3.46
CA THR A 463 -27.96 -5.73 3.05
C THR A 463 -28.02 -7.06 2.29
N GLY A 464 -26.86 -7.64 1.97
CA GLY A 464 -26.72 -9.02 1.48
C GLY A 464 -26.30 -9.95 2.63
N LYS A 465 -25.34 -10.84 2.39
CA LYS A 465 -24.80 -11.75 3.43
C LYS A 465 -23.81 -10.99 4.31
N VAL A 466 -23.94 -11.05 5.63
CA VAL A 466 -23.14 -10.23 6.55
C VAL A 466 -22.53 -11.11 7.64
N GLY A 467 -21.21 -11.09 7.77
CA GLY A 467 -20.48 -11.79 8.83
C GLY A 467 -19.54 -10.86 9.59
N GLY A 468 -19.29 -11.13 10.87
CA GLY A 468 -18.25 -10.40 11.61
C GLY A 468 -16.84 -10.69 11.09
N ILE A 469 -16.61 -11.86 10.50
CA ILE A 469 -15.34 -12.23 9.84
C ILE A 469 -15.54 -12.35 8.34
N ALA A 470 -16.46 -13.20 7.89
CA ALA A 470 -16.69 -13.52 6.49
C ALA A 470 -18.13 -13.25 6.05
N GLY A 471 -18.34 -12.48 4.98
CA GLY A 471 -19.67 -12.35 4.39
C GLY A 471 -20.18 -13.69 3.84
N TYR A 472 -19.33 -14.35 3.05
CA TYR A 472 -19.54 -15.70 2.51
C TYR A 472 -18.23 -16.49 2.55
N THR A 473 -18.27 -17.78 2.88
CA THR A 473 -17.08 -18.64 2.86
C THR A 473 -17.36 -19.98 2.20
N ASP A 474 -16.57 -20.34 1.19
CA ASP A 474 -16.41 -21.70 0.65
C ASP A 474 -15.11 -22.37 1.17
N GLY A 475 -14.37 -21.68 2.04
CA GLY A 475 -13.12 -22.11 2.63
C GLY A 475 -13.22 -22.23 4.15
N ASP A 476 -12.06 -22.30 4.80
CA ASP A 476 -11.96 -22.50 6.24
C ASP A 476 -11.87 -21.15 6.97
N ILE A 477 -12.68 -20.97 8.02
CA ILE A 477 -12.57 -19.88 8.99
C ILE A 477 -12.22 -20.49 10.35
N LYS A 478 -11.04 -20.18 10.88
CA LYS A 478 -10.52 -20.80 12.12
C LYS A 478 -9.90 -19.78 13.06
N ILE A 479 -10.04 -19.91 14.38
CA ILE A 479 -9.29 -19.06 15.34
C ILE A 479 -9.51 -17.56 15.07
N CYS A 480 -10.75 -17.17 14.75
CA CYS A 480 -11.09 -15.79 14.41
C CYS A 480 -11.93 -15.14 15.49
N ILE A 481 -11.77 -13.83 15.66
CA ILE A 481 -12.42 -13.05 16.72
C ILE A 481 -13.21 -11.91 16.10
N ASN A 482 -14.53 -11.89 16.30
CA ASN A 482 -15.33 -10.70 16.05
C ASN A 482 -15.73 -10.04 17.37
N SER A 483 -15.41 -8.77 17.55
CA SER A 483 -15.90 -7.92 18.66
C SER A 483 -16.76 -6.75 18.18
N GLY A 484 -16.81 -6.50 16.87
CA GLY A 484 -17.63 -5.45 16.26
C GLY A 484 -19.09 -5.87 16.12
N ASN A 485 -20.03 -4.92 16.16
CA ASN A 485 -21.43 -5.26 15.97
C ASN A 485 -21.71 -5.61 14.50
N VAL A 486 -22.51 -6.65 14.28
CA VAL A 486 -22.88 -7.13 12.95
C VAL A 486 -24.35 -6.81 12.70
N ASN A 487 -24.60 -5.89 11.76
CA ASN A 487 -25.93 -5.38 11.44
C ASN A 487 -26.32 -5.75 10.00
N GLY A 488 -27.06 -6.83 9.86
CA GLY A 488 -27.61 -7.26 8.58
C GLY A 488 -28.92 -6.54 8.22
N GLY A 489 -29.24 -6.51 6.94
CA GLY A 489 -30.50 -5.98 6.42
C GLY A 489 -30.93 -6.72 5.15
N GLY A 490 -32.06 -6.31 4.56
CA GLY A 490 -32.52 -6.88 3.29
C GLY A 490 -32.96 -8.34 3.41
N SER A 491 -32.52 -9.21 2.50
CA SER A 491 -32.90 -10.63 2.47
C SER A 491 -31.73 -11.59 2.72
N GLY A 492 -30.55 -11.08 3.07
CA GLY A 492 -29.37 -11.91 3.28
C GLY A 492 -29.20 -12.40 4.72
N TYR A 493 -28.36 -13.42 4.89
CA TYR A 493 -28.08 -14.05 6.16
C TYR A 493 -27.07 -13.24 6.98
N THR A 494 -27.20 -13.29 8.31
CA THR A 494 -26.34 -12.53 9.22
C THR A 494 -25.71 -13.46 10.25
N GLY A 495 -24.38 -13.42 10.41
CA GLY A 495 -23.66 -14.22 11.41
C GLY A 495 -22.60 -13.42 12.17
N GLY A 496 -22.35 -13.76 13.43
CA GLY A 496 -21.26 -13.12 14.18
C GLY A 496 -19.87 -13.45 13.64
N ILE A 497 -19.70 -14.61 12.99
CA ILE A 497 -18.47 -15.01 12.29
C ILE A 497 -18.70 -15.04 10.78
N ALA A 498 -19.65 -15.85 10.30
CA ALA A 498 -19.93 -16.02 8.88
C ALA A 498 -21.39 -15.73 8.55
N GLY A 499 -21.65 -14.91 7.52
CA GLY A 499 -23.02 -14.70 7.03
C GLY A 499 -23.62 -15.99 6.49
N GLU A 500 -22.91 -16.62 5.56
CA GLU A 500 -23.27 -17.92 4.99
C GLU A 500 -22.02 -18.74 4.66
N THR A 501 -22.11 -20.05 4.81
CA THR A 501 -21.10 -20.99 4.32
C THR A 501 -21.55 -21.68 3.04
N GLY A 502 -20.60 -21.98 2.16
CA GLY A 502 -20.77 -22.88 1.03
C GLY A 502 -20.60 -24.34 1.44
N ASN A 503 -20.78 -25.24 0.48
CA ASN A 503 -20.73 -26.68 0.77
C ASN A 503 -19.33 -27.14 1.21
N ASN A 504 -19.28 -28.02 2.22
CA ASN A 504 -18.04 -28.59 2.77
C ASN A 504 -17.03 -27.55 3.30
N SER A 505 -17.52 -26.43 3.82
CA SER A 505 -16.70 -25.40 4.49
C SER A 505 -16.56 -25.69 5.99
N THR A 506 -15.55 -25.10 6.63
CA THR A 506 -15.35 -25.22 8.09
C THR A 506 -15.44 -23.85 8.76
N VAL A 507 -16.21 -23.74 9.84
CA VAL A 507 -16.16 -22.61 10.77
C VAL A 507 -15.85 -23.14 12.16
N SER A 508 -14.61 -23.00 12.59
CA SER A 508 -14.18 -23.54 13.88
C SER A 508 -13.44 -22.55 14.75
N ASN A 509 -13.36 -22.88 16.04
CA ASN A 509 -12.42 -22.24 16.94
C ASN A 509 -12.56 -20.72 17.02
N SER A 510 -13.76 -20.17 16.79
CA SER A 510 -13.96 -18.73 16.61
C SER A 510 -14.86 -18.14 17.68
N PHE A 511 -14.64 -16.86 17.98
CA PHE A 511 -15.34 -16.12 19.03
C PHE A 511 -16.09 -14.92 18.48
N ASN A 512 -17.38 -14.81 18.82
CA ASN A 512 -18.17 -13.62 18.59
C ASN A 512 -18.53 -12.92 19.91
N GLY A 513 -18.01 -11.73 20.13
CA GLY A 513 -18.36 -10.81 21.22
C GLY A 513 -19.33 -9.70 20.82
N GLY A 514 -19.42 -9.38 19.54
CA GLY A 514 -20.26 -8.28 19.03
C GLY A 514 -21.74 -8.65 18.93
N ALA A 515 -22.63 -7.67 19.11
CA ALA A 515 -24.06 -7.91 18.93
C ALA A 515 -24.36 -8.23 17.46
N VAL A 516 -25.19 -9.26 17.23
CA VAL A 516 -25.64 -9.68 15.90
C VAL A 516 -27.11 -9.34 15.75
N SER A 517 -27.42 -8.44 14.83
CA SER A 517 -28.78 -7.96 14.64
C SER A 517 -29.20 -7.82 13.18
N GLY A 518 -30.51 -7.77 12.94
CA GLY A 518 -31.08 -7.40 11.65
C GLY A 518 -31.67 -8.55 10.85
N GLY A 519 -31.04 -8.95 9.74
CA GLY A 519 -31.43 -10.07 8.87
C GLY A 519 -32.57 -9.81 7.89
N GLY A 520 -33.46 -8.85 8.16
CA GLY A 520 -34.60 -8.52 7.30
C GLY A 520 -35.52 -9.72 6.99
N LEU A 521 -35.26 -10.52 5.94
CA LEU A 521 -35.91 -11.82 5.67
C LEU A 521 -34.99 -13.05 5.88
N GLY A 522 -33.68 -12.87 6.02
CA GLY A 522 -32.69 -13.93 6.20
C GLY A 522 -32.48 -14.34 7.66
N ASN A 523 -31.94 -15.56 7.85
CA ASN A 523 -31.60 -16.13 9.15
C ASN A 523 -30.44 -15.40 9.85
N ILE A 524 -30.45 -15.44 11.18
CA ILE A 524 -29.44 -14.78 12.01
C ILE A 524 -28.82 -15.79 12.98
N GLY A 525 -27.49 -15.90 12.99
CA GLY A 525 -26.74 -16.75 13.90
C GLY A 525 -25.71 -15.98 14.72
N GLY A 526 -25.47 -16.38 15.97
CA GLY A 526 -24.36 -15.82 16.75
C GLY A 526 -22.99 -16.15 16.18
N ILE A 527 -22.86 -17.27 15.46
CA ILE A 527 -21.65 -17.69 14.73
C ILE A 527 -21.93 -17.70 13.22
N VAL A 528 -22.89 -18.51 12.75
CA VAL A 528 -23.20 -18.68 11.32
C VAL A 528 -24.65 -18.34 11.02
N GLY A 529 -24.90 -17.43 10.06
CA GLY A 529 -26.27 -17.12 9.62
C GLY A 529 -26.96 -18.31 8.93
N HIS A 530 -26.32 -18.86 7.89
CA HIS A 530 -26.77 -20.06 7.18
C HIS A 530 -25.60 -21.01 6.90
N ALA A 531 -25.72 -22.26 7.35
CA ALA A 531 -24.75 -23.32 7.11
C ALA A 531 -25.23 -24.26 5.99
N ALA A 532 -24.52 -24.28 4.85
CA ALA A 532 -24.84 -25.15 3.72
C ALA A 532 -24.44 -26.62 3.94
N SER A 533 -24.73 -27.48 2.97
CA SER A 533 -24.55 -28.93 3.13
C SER A 533 -23.08 -29.32 3.29
N GLY A 534 -22.80 -30.27 4.18
CA GLY A 534 -21.45 -30.70 4.51
C GLY A 534 -20.63 -29.68 5.31
N THR A 535 -21.20 -28.51 5.66
CA THR A 535 -20.49 -27.53 6.50
C THR A 535 -20.26 -28.10 7.88
N ILE A 536 -19.05 -27.91 8.39
CA ILE A 536 -18.63 -28.27 9.74
C ILE A 536 -18.56 -27.01 10.61
N VAL A 537 -19.23 -27.01 11.77
CA VAL A 537 -19.24 -25.89 12.71
C VAL A 537 -18.94 -26.38 14.13
N HIS A 538 -17.75 -26.09 14.67
CA HIS A 538 -17.37 -26.57 16.01
C HIS A 538 -16.47 -25.65 16.82
N HIS A 539 -16.44 -25.87 18.14
CA HIS A 539 -15.52 -25.19 19.05
C HIS A 539 -15.61 -23.65 18.98
N ASN A 540 -16.81 -23.14 18.72
CA ASN A 540 -17.07 -21.70 18.65
C ASN A 540 -17.74 -21.19 19.93
N LEU A 541 -17.54 -19.91 20.23
CA LEU A 541 -18.17 -19.24 21.38
C LEU A 541 -18.87 -17.94 20.96
N ASN A 542 -20.17 -17.85 21.23
CA ASN A 542 -20.93 -16.61 21.08
C ASN A 542 -21.25 -15.98 22.45
N LYS A 543 -20.69 -14.80 22.70
CA LYS A 543 -21.04 -13.91 23.82
C LYS A 543 -22.01 -12.80 23.39
N GLY A 544 -21.95 -12.41 22.12
CA GLY A 544 -22.79 -11.34 21.56
C GLY A 544 -24.29 -11.65 21.63
N THR A 545 -25.10 -10.62 21.86
CA THR A 545 -26.56 -10.77 21.77
C THR A 545 -26.99 -10.97 20.33
N VAL A 546 -27.88 -11.92 20.09
CA VAL A 546 -28.50 -12.22 18.79
C VAL A 546 -29.97 -11.79 18.80
N GLY A 547 -30.41 -10.99 17.82
CA GLY A 547 -31.80 -10.56 17.73
C GLY A 547 -32.25 -10.04 16.37
N GLY A 548 -33.51 -10.31 16.01
CA GLY A 548 -34.12 -9.86 14.76
C GLY A 548 -35.56 -10.36 14.60
N ASN A 549 -36.20 -10.03 13.48
CA ASN A 549 -37.60 -10.40 13.19
C ASN A 549 -37.73 -11.70 12.36
N THR A 550 -36.63 -12.42 12.19
CA THR A 550 -36.50 -13.64 11.40
C THR A 550 -36.04 -14.80 12.28
N PRO A 551 -35.94 -16.04 11.77
CA PRO A 551 -35.45 -17.12 12.59
C PRO A 551 -33.99 -16.88 13.03
N THR A 552 -33.79 -16.96 14.34
CA THR A 552 -32.56 -16.60 15.05
C THR A 552 -32.03 -17.81 15.81
N GLY A 553 -30.71 -17.95 15.90
CA GLY A 553 -30.04 -18.95 16.73
C GLY A 553 -28.78 -18.39 17.39
N SER A 554 -28.52 -18.77 18.64
CA SER A 554 -27.36 -18.27 19.38
C SER A 554 -26.03 -18.78 18.81
N ILE A 555 -26.04 -19.87 18.04
CA ILE A 555 -24.88 -20.32 17.25
C ILE A 555 -25.21 -20.24 15.76
N ILE A 556 -26.24 -20.97 15.30
CA ILE A 556 -26.58 -21.06 13.88
C ILE A 556 -28.01 -20.60 13.61
N GLY A 557 -28.18 -19.70 12.64
CA GLY A 557 -29.52 -19.26 12.21
C GLY A 557 -30.30 -20.37 11.48
N ASN A 558 -29.64 -21.06 10.54
CA ASN A 558 -30.16 -22.25 9.87
C ASN A 558 -29.01 -23.18 9.43
N SER A 559 -29.17 -24.49 9.58
CA SER A 559 -28.23 -25.50 9.06
C SER A 559 -28.98 -26.55 8.23
N ILE A 560 -28.37 -26.99 7.14
CA ILE A 560 -28.85 -28.12 6.33
C ILE A 560 -28.53 -29.45 7.02
N ASP A 561 -27.32 -29.59 7.58
CA ASP A 561 -26.82 -30.83 8.18
C ASP A 561 -26.51 -30.60 9.66
N LYS A 562 -27.42 -31.03 10.54
CA LYS A 562 -27.29 -30.83 12.00
C LYS A 562 -26.17 -31.66 12.62
N ASP A 563 -25.88 -32.84 12.06
CA ASP A 563 -24.87 -33.78 12.59
C ASP A 563 -23.43 -33.26 12.46
N ASN A 564 -23.21 -32.17 11.70
CA ASN A 564 -21.90 -31.54 11.52
C ASN A 564 -21.69 -30.31 12.42
N VAL A 565 -22.49 -30.21 13.49
CA VAL A 565 -22.43 -29.10 14.45
C VAL A 565 -22.18 -29.71 15.84
N TRP A 566 -21.04 -29.41 16.46
CA TRP A 566 -20.68 -29.95 17.78
C TRP A 566 -19.80 -28.98 18.58
N GLN A 567 -19.78 -29.10 19.91
CA GLN A 567 -18.90 -28.31 20.79
C GLN A 567 -18.94 -26.79 20.56
N ASN A 568 -20.10 -26.21 20.24
CA ASN A 568 -20.27 -24.76 20.22
C ASN A 568 -21.02 -24.28 21.46
N TYR A 569 -20.68 -23.09 21.93
CA TYR A 569 -21.11 -22.57 23.22
C TYR A 569 -21.64 -21.15 23.11
N TYR A 570 -22.64 -20.79 23.91
CA TYR A 570 -23.16 -19.42 23.93
C TYR A 570 -23.55 -18.95 25.33
N TYR A 571 -23.47 -17.63 25.56
CA TYR A 571 -23.93 -16.99 26.79
C TYR A 571 -25.46 -16.93 26.83
N ASP A 572 -26.06 -17.46 27.89
CA ASP A 572 -27.50 -17.38 28.12
C ASP A 572 -27.85 -16.02 28.76
N TYR A 573 -28.66 -15.23 28.07
CA TYR A 573 -29.18 -13.95 28.53
C TYR A 573 -30.71 -13.93 28.40
N PRO A 574 -31.44 -13.08 29.15
CA PRO A 574 -32.90 -13.05 29.07
C PRO A 574 -33.40 -12.83 27.65
N GLY A 575 -34.06 -13.85 27.07
CA GLY A 575 -34.56 -13.82 25.70
C GLY A 575 -33.55 -14.27 24.63
N ALA A 576 -32.43 -14.89 25.02
CA ALA A 576 -31.50 -15.52 24.08
C ALA A 576 -32.23 -16.58 23.24
N PRO A 577 -32.05 -16.58 21.90
CA PRO A 577 -32.59 -17.65 21.06
C PRO A 577 -31.90 -18.98 21.42
N GLY A 578 -32.58 -20.10 21.15
CA GLY A 578 -31.94 -21.41 21.25
C GLY A 578 -30.71 -21.51 20.34
N GLY A 579 -29.88 -22.54 20.55
CA GLY A 579 -28.65 -22.74 19.78
C GLY A 579 -28.82 -22.71 18.26
N CYS A 580 -29.92 -23.31 17.77
CA CYS A 580 -30.31 -23.38 16.36
C CYS A 580 -31.82 -23.09 16.16
N ASN A 581 -32.16 -22.28 15.15
CA ASN A 581 -33.49 -22.05 14.56
C ASN A 581 -34.71 -22.29 15.49
N GLY A 582 -34.80 -21.57 16.62
CA GLY A 582 -35.99 -21.58 17.47
C GLY A 582 -36.22 -22.82 18.35
N GLY A 583 -35.27 -23.76 18.45
CA GLY A 583 -35.19 -24.66 19.61
C GLY A 583 -35.19 -26.17 19.36
N ASP A 584 -34.14 -26.70 18.76
CA ASP A 584 -33.63 -28.01 19.20
C ASP A 584 -32.32 -27.77 19.97
N ILE A 585 -32.36 -28.08 21.26
CA ILE A 585 -31.22 -28.19 22.17
C ILE A 585 -31.06 -29.70 22.43
N TRP A 586 -30.85 -30.50 21.39
CA TRP A 586 -30.49 -31.89 21.64
C TRP A 586 -29.02 -31.92 22.03
N ARG A 587 -28.68 -32.82 22.96
CA ARG A 587 -27.29 -33.00 23.45
C ARG A 587 -26.30 -33.32 22.32
N ASP A 588 -26.81 -33.63 21.13
CA ASP A 588 -26.08 -34.02 19.94
C ASP A 588 -26.11 -32.94 18.82
N ASP A 589 -26.75 -31.77 19.04
CA ASP A 589 -26.91 -30.68 18.05
C ASP A 589 -25.88 -29.53 18.23
N GLY A 590 -24.88 -29.73 19.09
CA GLY A 590 -23.66 -28.93 19.12
C GLY A 590 -23.73 -27.48 19.56
N ALA A 591 -24.82 -27.03 20.17
CA ALA A 591 -24.97 -25.66 20.68
C ALA A 591 -25.44 -25.66 22.14
N VAL A 592 -24.52 -25.38 23.07
CA VAL A 592 -24.72 -25.53 24.51
C VAL A 592 -24.69 -24.16 25.21
N PRO A 593 -25.73 -23.77 25.97
CA PRO A 593 -25.65 -22.58 26.82
C PRO A 593 -24.64 -22.82 27.94
N ILE A 594 -23.72 -21.88 28.15
CA ILE A 594 -22.68 -22.04 29.18
C ILE A 594 -23.19 -21.83 30.61
N GLY A 595 -24.35 -21.20 30.81
CA GLY A 595 -24.88 -20.90 32.14
C GLY A 595 -23.88 -20.12 33.01
N ASP A 596 -23.58 -20.65 34.20
CA ASP A 596 -22.71 -20.03 35.20
C ASP A 596 -21.24 -20.50 35.12
N LEU A 597 -20.84 -21.18 34.03
CA LEU A 597 -19.46 -21.64 33.85
C LEU A 597 -18.47 -20.46 33.86
N THR A 598 -17.33 -20.69 34.51
CA THR A 598 -16.19 -19.78 34.49
C THR A 598 -15.47 -19.82 33.14
N TRP A 599 -14.65 -18.80 32.85
CA TRP A 599 -13.82 -18.84 31.64
C TRP A 599 -12.90 -20.07 31.58
N GLU A 600 -12.34 -20.47 32.72
CA GLU A 600 -11.46 -21.63 32.78
C GLU A 600 -12.17 -22.90 32.28
N GLU A 601 -13.40 -23.12 32.75
CA GLU A 601 -14.23 -24.25 32.32
C GLU A 601 -14.67 -24.13 30.85
N ILE A 602 -15.03 -22.92 30.38
CA ILE A 602 -15.40 -22.69 28.98
C ILE A 602 -14.21 -22.93 28.05
N ARG A 603 -13.02 -22.44 28.42
CA ARG A 603 -11.77 -22.64 27.67
C ARG A 603 -11.45 -24.12 27.57
N ASP A 604 -11.56 -24.86 28.67
CA ASP A 604 -11.29 -26.30 28.66
C ASP A 604 -12.25 -27.03 27.72
N LEU A 605 -13.54 -26.68 27.72
CA LEU A 605 -14.52 -27.20 26.76
C LEU A 605 -14.21 -26.84 25.30
N LEU A 606 -13.66 -25.64 25.05
CA LEU A 606 -13.26 -25.19 23.70
C LEU A 606 -11.94 -25.83 23.22
N ASN A 607 -11.13 -26.39 24.10
CA ASN A 607 -9.90 -27.09 23.76
C ASN A 607 -10.05 -28.62 23.82
N GLU A 608 -11.13 -29.14 24.42
CA GLU A 608 -11.39 -30.59 24.58
C GLU A 608 -11.72 -31.27 23.25
N ASP A 609 -11.10 -32.42 22.97
CA ASP A 609 -11.31 -33.20 21.73
C ASP A 609 -11.13 -32.36 20.43
N ASN A 610 -10.29 -31.33 20.51
CA ASN A 610 -10.07 -30.39 19.41
C ASN A 610 -8.98 -30.91 18.46
N GLU A 611 -9.38 -31.28 17.26
CA GLU A 611 -8.47 -31.80 16.23
C GLU A 611 -7.40 -30.79 15.79
N ASP A 612 -7.65 -29.49 15.98
CA ASP A 612 -6.71 -28.41 15.66
C ASP A 612 -5.66 -28.19 16.80
N GLY A 613 -5.83 -28.80 17.97
CA GLY A 613 -4.85 -28.84 19.07
C GLY A 613 -5.38 -28.45 20.47
N ASP A 614 -4.61 -28.77 21.51
CA ASP A 614 -5.08 -28.69 22.91
C ASP A 614 -4.96 -27.30 23.58
N ASN A 615 -4.47 -26.27 22.87
CA ASN A 615 -4.22 -24.92 23.42
C ASN A 615 -4.61 -23.80 22.45
N ILE A 616 -5.74 -23.96 21.75
CA ILE A 616 -6.24 -22.94 20.82
C ILE A 616 -6.58 -21.64 21.55
N TRP A 617 -7.24 -21.74 22.71
CA TRP A 617 -7.54 -20.60 23.58
C TRP A 617 -6.71 -20.64 24.86
N ASN A 618 -6.15 -19.50 25.26
CA ASN A 618 -5.36 -19.38 26.48
C ASN A 618 -6.20 -18.96 27.70
N GLN A 619 -5.55 -18.87 28.86
CA GLN A 619 -6.20 -18.53 30.14
C GLN A 619 -6.60 -17.05 30.27
N ASP A 620 -6.09 -16.19 29.41
CA ASP A 620 -6.24 -14.74 29.50
C ASP A 620 -7.37 -14.24 28.60
N MET A 621 -8.07 -13.22 29.07
CA MET A 621 -8.92 -12.36 28.25
C MET A 621 -8.33 -10.94 28.17
N ASP A 622 -8.83 -10.14 27.24
CA ASP A 622 -8.68 -8.69 27.32
C ASP A 622 -9.66 -8.07 28.34
N ASP A 623 -9.55 -6.74 28.53
CA ASP A 623 -10.40 -5.99 29.47
C ASP A 623 -11.89 -5.98 29.07
N GLY A 624 -12.22 -6.30 27.82
CA GLY A 624 -13.59 -6.45 27.31
C GLY A 624 -14.16 -7.87 27.49
N GLY A 625 -13.34 -8.78 28.02
CA GLY A 625 -13.67 -10.20 28.13
C GLY A 625 -13.72 -10.89 26.77
N VAL A 626 -12.81 -10.52 25.87
CA VAL A 626 -12.52 -11.21 24.61
C VAL A 626 -11.39 -12.22 24.88
N PRO A 627 -11.56 -13.50 24.53
CA PRO A 627 -10.54 -14.53 24.74
C PRO A 627 -9.34 -14.31 23.83
N LYS A 628 -8.15 -14.68 24.31
CA LYS A 628 -6.92 -14.61 23.53
C LYS A 628 -6.55 -16.00 22.99
N PRO A 629 -6.18 -16.13 21.71
CA PRO A 629 -5.62 -17.37 21.18
C PRO A 629 -4.34 -17.77 21.93
N GLY A 630 -4.07 -19.06 22.03
CA GLY A 630 -2.83 -19.58 22.59
C GLY A 630 -1.61 -19.23 21.74
N GLU A 631 -0.46 -19.03 22.40
CA GLU A 631 0.83 -19.10 21.73
C GLU A 631 1.05 -20.57 21.36
N GLY A 632 0.75 -20.95 20.11
CA GLY A 632 0.85 -22.34 19.65
C GLY A 632 2.20 -22.97 20.02
N GLY A 633 2.15 -24.18 20.59
CA GLY A 633 3.33 -24.99 20.86
C GLY A 633 4.10 -25.30 19.56
N GLU A 634 5.43 -25.14 19.63
CA GLU A 634 6.44 -25.37 18.59
C GLU A 634 6.43 -24.42 17.35
N GLY A 635 7.08 -23.26 17.51
CA GLY A 635 7.98 -22.74 16.47
C GLY A 635 7.41 -21.76 15.43
N GLY A 636 6.21 -21.23 15.64
CA GLY A 636 5.68 -20.13 14.84
C GLY A 636 6.23 -18.76 15.28
N ASP A 637 7.53 -18.52 15.11
CA ASP A 637 8.01 -17.14 14.95
C ASP A 637 7.19 -16.53 13.78
N PRO A 638 6.62 -15.32 13.84
CA PRO A 638 6.11 -14.67 12.64
C PRO A 638 7.16 -14.65 11.50
N ASP A 639 8.47 -14.70 11.81
CA ASP A 639 9.55 -14.90 10.81
C ASP A 639 9.62 -16.33 10.21
N SER A 640 8.90 -17.31 10.75
CA SER A 640 8.86 -18.68 10.21
C SER A 640 7.92 -18.79 9.00
N ALA A 641 6.90 -17.93 8.89
CA ALA A 641 6.04 -17.80 7.71
C ALA A 641 6.77 -17.16 6.52
N LEU A 642 7.93 -16.53 6.75
CA LEU A 642 8.80 -15.97 5.71
C LEU A 642 9.65 -17.01 4.96
N LYS A 643 9.52 -18.31 5.26
CA LYS A 643 10.19 -19.40 4.53
C LYS A 643 9.28 -20.00 3.46
N ILE A 644 8.93 -19.21 2.45
CA ILE A 644 8.47 -19.71 1.16
C ILE A 644 9.68 -19.66 0.21
N ASN A 645 10.15 -20.83 -0.24
CA ASN A 645 11.24 -20.98 -1.22
C ASN A 645 10.91 -20.31 -2.55
#